data_AF-A0A9E6SU07-F1
#
_entry.id   AF-A0A9E6SU07-F1
#
_cell.length_a   1.000
_cell.length_b   1.000
_cell.length_c   1.000
_cell.angle_alpha   90.00
_cell.angle_beta   90.00
_cell.angle_gamma   90.00
#
_symmetry.space_group_name_H-M   'P 1'
#
loop_
_entity.id
_entity.type
_entity.pdbx_description
1 polymer ?
#
loop_
_entity_poly.entity_id
_entity_poly.type
_entity_poly.pdbx_seq_one_letter_code
_entity_poly.pdbx_strand_id
1 'polypeptide(L)'
;MKTQPLPLVTRLARASLAFLLAFALADSAAADATDNSAAADHFLRMFNEVNAEMRQKYHGTGNVADLLTNRASDGFGATNGIVPMSQDAFPASYDLRDLDKVTPVKFQNPWGTCWSFGAIAASETSILSELGGSASKGFDLSELHLGWLAYTPLSQEAIGDTGSTNFQSQVGEGYYTVDADGNHSLDPNIVLEQGGSPPTITSVLSSGIGPVPESLVPYRNKEGITVNDGAGTPVYYSPDGDWSVDESLRFTSALQLEEASLLPSSAVIDDENKYHFNYAGVEAIKSEVLQGRAVSVNFCADQSMPGVAVDPKYINTDTWAHYTYEVVPITHAVTIVGWDDDYAVDNFLTSEQVEGAVPPPGPGAWIVKNSWGAQSGTFPNKFDWGEDGYFYLSYYDQSINNIETFNYDTTTLGDQGDYRIIDQYDFMPSPSSMTLPNPIPASMANVFTADERQAVTSVSCETSYPDTKVTYEVYVLDDGATEPRDGTLAATATETYEYGGYHLVHLPQSVIVEKGQKYSVVVTEEVVAPSGQIIYSSQIDSSINRLGWEKLIRDQPELKGLLTKHALGIVNREESFWLLTEDGEESAVDLFDLVADIKASNPDGEDTIDYDNFPIKAYAEPAPEPEYVKESVSAAFGEGADAVTVTAAGEFPEGTEVELLLAAVDKETANALAKLDGTGKKQILALDVALSDKNTQKPVNFKGALTLTFDIGTRYEGWAVNVAHQPVGVEGETFRDIVVADGKAVVKVDSLSPFGVYGEAAAPAPEPAPTPAPEPKPNPTPAPSPAPTPSPASSPAPASVKSTKKTPLAATGDPLGLALAVAGGAAALSACACAVVVVRMRRRRSEENAE
;
A
#
# COMPACT_ATOMS: atom_id res chain seq x y z
N MET A 1 -36.70 -39.46 45.29
CA MET A 1 -38.15 -39.34 45.56
C MET A 1 -38.34 -38.15 46.49
N LYS A 2 -39.29 -37.25 46.16
CA LYS A 2 -39.74 -36.03 46.89
C LYS A 2 -38.87 -34.77 46.68
N THR A 3 -39.24 -33.84 45.79
CA THR A 3 -40.25 -32.75 45.85
C THR A 3 -39.77 -31.49 46.60
N GLN A 4 -39.43 -30.45 45.81
CA GLN A 4 -39.61 -28.96 45.89
C GLN A 4 -39.88 -28.23 47.25
N PRO A 5 -39.74 -26.88 47.40
CA PRO A 5 -39.62 -25.77 46.40
C PRO A 5 -38.62 -24.61 46.73
N LEU A 6 -38.51 -23.65 45.80
CA LEU A 6 -38.00 -22.25 45.93
C LEU A 6 -38.98 -21.35 46.76
N PRO A 7 -38.61 -20.18 47.37
CA PRO A 7 -38.30 -18.94 46.60
C PRO A 7 -37.42 -17.82 47.26
N LEU A 8 -36.93 -16.92 46.37
CA LEU A 8 -36.66 -15.46 46.44
C LEU A 8 -36.37 -14.74 47.80
N VAL A 9 -35.23 -14.04 47.90
CA VAL A 9 -35.02 -12.56 47.87
C VAL A 9 -33.66 -12.16 48.52
N THR A 10 -32.90 -11.29 47.82
CA THR A 10 -31.82 -10.36 48.23
C THR A 10 -30.32 -10.75 48.33
N ARG A 11 -29.54 -9.91 47.61
CA ARG A 11 -28.10 -9.50 47.71
C ARG A 11 -27.05 -10.46 47.12
N LEU A 12 -26.49 -10.19 45.93
CA LEU A 12 -25.35 -9.25 45.66
C LEU A 12 -24.18 -9.42 46.64
N ALA A 13 -23.15 -10.18 46.24
CA ALA A 13 -21.72 -9.80 46.31
C ALA A 13 -20.78 -11.00 46.07
N ARG A 14 -20.03 -10.91 44.96
CA ARG A 14 -18.60 -11.27 44.76
C ARG A 14 -18.08 -12.65 45.18
N ALA A 15 -17.62 -13.41 44.17
CA ALA A 15 -16.22 -13.85 44.08
C ALA A 15 -15.90 -14.44 42.69
N SER A 16 -15.73 -13.56 41.70
CA SER A 16 -14.85 -13.79 40.54
C SER A 16 -13.99 -12.54 40.44
N LEU A 17 -12.83 -12.55 41.08
CA LEU A 17 -11.92 -11.41 41.18
C LEU A 17 -10.61 -11.78 40.47
N ALA A 18 -10.63 -11.72 39.14
CA ALA A 18 -9.46 -11.43 38.33
C ALA A 18 -9.40 -9.90 38.21
N PHE A 19 -8.87 -9.28 39.25
CA PHE A 19 -8.45 -7.88 39.26
C PHE A 19 -6.95 -7.89 39.04
N LEU A 20 -6.53 -7.47 37.85
CA LEU A 20 -5.31 -6.68 37.59
C LEU A 20 -5.30 -6.27 36.11
N LEU A 21 -6.47 -5.80 35.64
CA LEU A 21 -6.60 -4.92 34.48
C LEU A 21 -7.47 -3.75 34.97
N ALA A 22 -7.02 -2.54 34.69
CA ALA A 22 -7.59 -1.23 35.03
C ALA A 22 -7.16 -0.60 36.39
N PHE A 23 -6.46 0.53 36.24
CA PHE A 23 -6.21 1.65 37.17
C PHE A 23 -4.93 1.67 38.00
N ALA A 24 -3.83 2.05 37.33
CA ALA A 24 -3.18 3.36 37.55
C ALA A 24 -2.92 3.90 36.12
N LEU A 25 -3.51 4.97 35.59
CA LEU A 25 -3.70 6.32 36.16
C LEU A 25 -2.51 6.74 37.02
N ALA A 26 -1.37 6.88 36.36
CA ALA A 26 -0.45 7.95 36.64
C ALA A 26 -0.31 8.74 35.33
N ASP A 27 -0.70 10.01 35.40
CA ASP A 27 -0.49 11.08 34.42
C ASP A 27 0.56 10.76 33.35
N SER A 28 0.11 10.28 32.18
CA SER A 28 0.77 10.65 30.94
C SER A 28 0.26 12.04 30.63
N ALA A 29 1.18 12.99 30.58
CA ALA A 29 0.92 14.39 30.32
C ALA A 29 -0.22 14.57 29.31
N ALA A 30 -1.18 15.41 29.67
CA ALA A 30 -1.90 16.19 28.69
C ALA A 30 -0.84 16.98 27.90
N ALA A 31 -0.30 16.37 26.84
CA ALA A 31 -0.13 17.11 25.61
C ALA A 31 -1.53 17.62 25.28
N ASP A 32 -1.68 18.94 25.09
CA ASP A 32 -2.92 19.55 24.64
C ASP A 32 -3.43 18.74 23.45
N ALA A 33 -4.42 17.88 23.66
CA ALA A 33 -5.17 17.28 22.57
C ALA A 33 -5.90 18.46 21.94
N THR A 34 -5.37 18.94 20.82
CA THR A 34 -6.10 19.77 19.88
C THR A 34 -7.46 19.12 19.68
N ASP A 35 -8.53 19.90 19.88
CA ASP A 35 -9.91 19.43 19.78
C ASP A 35 -10.21 19.15 18.29
N ASN A 36 -9.69 18.03 17.78
CA ASN A 36 -9.82 17.60 16.38
C ASN A 36 -11.25 17.16 16.04
N SER A 37 -12.21 17.33 16.96
CA SER A 37 -13.63 17.04 16.74
C SER A 37 -14.22 17.86 15.60
N ALA A 38 -13.74 19.10 15.38
CA ALA A 38 -14.20 19.93 14.27
C ALA A 38 -13.77 19.38 12.90
N ALA A 39 -12.53 18.91 12.78
CA ALA A 39 -12.00 18.29 11.56
C ALA A 39 -12.69 16.94 11.29
N ALA A 40 -12.85 16.10 12.31
CA ALA A 40 -13.62 14.87 12.20
C ALA A 40 -15.08 15.12 11.78
N ASP A 41 -15.75 16.12 12.38
CA ASP A 41 -17.10 16.55 11.98
C ASP A 41 -17.13 17.06 10.54
N HIS A 42 -16.06 17.73 10.08
CA HIS A 42 -15.94 18.19 8.69
C HIS A 42 -15.86 17.02 7.73
N PHE A 43 -14.98 16.05 7.99
CA PHE A 43 -14.87 14.85 7.19
C PHE A 43 -16.20 14.11 7.11
N LEU A 44 -16.85 13.87 8.26
CA LEU A 44 -18.11 13.15 8.30
C LEU A 44 -19.20 13.86 7.49
N ARG A 45 -19.23 15.20 7.46
CA ARG A 45 -20.16 15.93 6.59
C ARG A 45 -19.87 15.65 5.12
N MET A 46 -18.63 15.80 4.68
CA MET A 46 -18.23 15.55 3.28
C MET A 46 -18.53 14.12 2.85
N PHE A 47 -18.11 13.16 3.66
CA PHE A 47 -18.38 11.73 3.46
C PHE A 47 -19.88 11.47 3.27
N ASN A 48 -20.73 12.07 4.11
CA ASN A 48 -22.18 11.90 4.03
C ASN A 48 -22.80 12.56 2.79
N GLU A 49 -22.28 13.71 2.37
CA GLU A 49 -22.71 14.44 1.17
C GLU A 49 -22.41 13.64 -0.11
N VAL A 50 -21.17 13.19 -0.27
CA VAL A 50 -20.74 12.33 -1.39
C VAL A 50 -21.60 11.06 -1.47
N ASN A 51 -21.81 10.38 -0.34
CA ASN A 51 -22.69 9.21 -0.29
C ASN A 51 -24.16 9.55 -0.62
N ALA A 52 -24.65 10.75 -0.31
CA ALA A 52 -25.99 11.18 -0.69
C ALA A 52 -26.12 11.40 -2.21
N GLU A 53 -25.10 11.97 -2.85
CA GLU A 53 -25.06 12.18 -4.31
C GLU A 53 -25.03 10.85 -5.07
N MET A 54 -24.16 9.92 -4.66
CA MET A 54 -24.10 8.56 -5.21
C MET A 54 -25.47 7.87 -5.17
N ARG A 55 -26.18 7.98 -4.03
CA ARG A 55 -27.55 7.45 -3.89
C ARG A 55 -28.56 8.14 -4.79
N GLN A 56 -28.48 9.46 -4.91
CA GLN A 56 -29.37 10.21 -5.78
C GLN A 56 -29.19 9.78 -7.24
N LYS A 57 -27.94 9.59 -7.68
CA LYS A 57 -27.61 9.09 -9.02
C LYS A 57 -28.18 7.69 -9.23
N TYR A 58 -27.89 6.75 -8.32
CA TYR A 58 -28.46 5.40 -8.34
C TYR A 58 -30.00 5.38 -8.39
N HIS A 59 -30.68 6.21 -7.61
CA HIS A 59 -32.15 6.27 -7.63
C HIS A 59 -32.71 6.85 -8.94
N GLY A 60 -31.93 7.65 -9.66
CA GLY A 60 -32.27 8.16 -10.98
C GLY A 60 -32.04 7.13 -12.10
N THR A 61 -30.93 6.39 -12.04
CA THR A 61 -30.44 5.51 -13.12
C THR A 61 -30.85 4.05 -12.94
N GLY A 62 -30.96 3.58 -11.70
CA GLY A 62 -31.02 2.16 -11.35
C GLY A 62 -29.69 1.41 -11.55
N ASN A 63 -28.60 2.11 -11.89
CA ASN A 63 -27.28 1.52 -12.11
C ASN A 63 -26.49 1.49 -10.80
N VAL A 64 -26.19 0.30 -10.30
CA VAL A 64 -25.51 0.18 -9.00
C VAL A 64 -24.01 0.49 -9.07
N ALA A 65 -23.41 0.59 -10.26
CA ALA A 65 -22.08 1.19 -10.38
C ALA A 65 -22.02 2.58 -9.74
N ASP A 66 -23.12 3.34 -9.77
CA ASP A 66 -23.25 4.67 -9.12
C ASP A 66 -23.14 4.64 -7.59
N LEU A 67 -23.31 3.46 -6.96
CA LEU A 67 -23.15 3.26 -5.51
C LEU A 67 -21.76 2.73 -5.15
N LEU A 68 -21.01 2.23 -6.12
CA LEU A 68 -19.67 1.65 -5.92
C LEU A 68 -18.62 2.70 -6.27
N THR A 69 -18.80 3.38 -7.40
CA THR A 69 -17.84 4.34 -7.95
C THR A 69 -18.37 5.74 -7.77
N ASN A 70 -17.63 6.60 -7.07
CA ASN A 70 -17.76 8.05 -7.22
C ASN A 70 -16.59 8.65 -8.01
N ARG A 71 -15.78 7.79 -8.66
CA ARG A 71 -14.68 8.22 -9.49
C ARG A 71 -15.23 9.23 -10.50
N ALA A 72 -14.50 10.32 -10.60
CA ALA A 72 -14.95 11.49 -11.31
C ALA A 72 -15.05 11.33 -12.82
N SER A 73 -14.77 10.14 -13.36
CA SER A 73 -15.18 9.74 -14.70
C SER A 73 -16.64 10.08 -14.99
N ASP A 74 -17.48 10.18 -13.94
CA ASP A 74 -18.91 10.43 -14.07
C ASP A 74 -19.37 11.75 -13.42
N GLY A 75 -18.57 12.39 -12.56
CA GLY A 75 -19.06 13.40 -11.60
C GLY A 75 -18.52 14.83 -11.72
N PHE A 76 -17.43 15.08 -12.44
CA PHE A 76 -16.82 16.42 -12.55
C PHE A 76 -16.56 16.86 -13.99
N GLY A 77 -17.23 16.27 -14.97
CA GLY A 77 -16.85 16.52 -16.36
C GLY A 77 -15.38 16.17 -16.62
N ALA A 78 -14.84 15.16 -15.92
CA ALA A 78 -13.44 14.71 -16.00
C ALA A 78 -13.05 14.14 -17.39
N THR A 79 -13.96 14.16 -18.35
CA THR A 79 -13.68 13.88 -19.76
C THR A 79 -14.11 15.04 -20.69
N ASN A 80 -14.80 16.05 -20.17
CA ASN A 80 -15.20 17.25 -20.92
C ASN A 80 -14.07 18.29 -20.89
N GLY A 81 -12.96 18.00 -21.59
CA GLY A 81 -11.96 19.03 -21.86
C GLY A 81 -10.50 18.61 -21.83
N ILE A 82 -10.18 17.33 -21.60
CA ILE A 82 -8.81 16.86 -21.88
C ILE A 82 -8.61 16.95 -23.39
N VAL A 83 -7.94 18.02 -23.82
CA VAL A 83 -7.35 18.09 -25.15
C VAL A 83 -6.05 17.31 -25.00
N PRO A 84 -5.88 16.15 -25.65
CA PRO A 84 -4.61 15.42 -25.58
C PRO A 84 -3.48 16.39 -25.93
N MET A 85 -2.31 16.23 -25.29
CA MET A 85 -1.12 16.96 -25.69
C MET A 85 -1.01 16.92 -27.21
N SER A 86 -0.98 18.10 -27.86
CA SER A 86 -1.11 18.21 -29.30
C SER A 86 -0.02 17.40 -30.01
N GLN A 87 -0.32 16.15 -30.35
CA GLN A 87 0.45 15.41 -31.30
C GLN A 87 0.00 15.86 -32.70
N ASP A 88 0.95 15.89 -33.63
CA ASP A 88 0.61 15.93 -35.06
C ASP A 88 -0.47 14.87 -35.34
N ALA A 89 -1.37 15.15 -36.28
CA ALA A 89 -2.52 14.28 -36.57
C ALA A 89 -2.12 12.79 -36.55
N PHE A 90 -2.79 11.98 -35.72
CA PHE A 90 -2.56 10.55 -35.61
C PHE A 90 -2.53 9.89 -37.00
N PRO A 91 -1.68 8.88 -37.24
CA PRO A 91 -1.76 8.12 -38.49
C PRO A 91 -3.15 7.45 -38.61
N ALA A 92 -3.64 7.33 -39.83
CA ALA A 92 -4.96 6.75 -40.11
C ALA A 92 -5.07 5.30 -39.60
N SER A 93 -3.95 4.57 -39.55
CA SER A 93 -3.87 3.27 -38.92
C SER A 93 -2.52 3.08 -38.23
N TYR A 94 -2.51 2.24 -37.21
CA TYR A 94 -1.31 1.88 -36.46
C TYR A 94 -1.51 0.52 -35.80
N ASP A 95 -0.45 -0.30 -35.79
CA ASP A 95 -0.52 -1.68 -35.30
C ASP A 95 0.79 -2.07 -34.59
N LEU A 96 0.71 -2.32 -33.28
CA LEU A 96 1.88 -2.72 -32.49
C LEU A 96 2.41 -4.12 -32.87
N ARG A 97 1.61 -4.94 -33.58
CA ARG A 97 2.04 -6.25 -34.10
C ARG A 97 3.08 -6.09 -35.19
N ASP A 98 2.95 -5.08 -36.05
CA ASP A 98 3.93 -4.78 -37.11
C ASP A 98 5.30 -4.39 -36.54
N LEU A 99 5.32 -3.94 -35.28
CA LEU A 99 6.53 -3.58 -34.54
C LEU A 99 7.10 -4.74 -33.69
N ASP A 100 6.51 -5.94 -33.75
CA ASP A 100 6.86 -7.11 -32.94
C ASP A 100 6.84 -6.80 -31.42
N LYS A 101 5.84 -6.02 -30.98
CA LYS A 101 5.65 -5.64 -29.56
C LYS A 101 4.56 -6.43 -28.85
N VAL A 102 3.66 -7.06 -29.61
CA VAL A 102 2.52 -7.79 -29.07
C VAL A 102 2.85 -9.27 -28.98
N THR A 103 2.84 -9.82 -27.76
CA THR A 103 3.02 -11.25 -27.51
C THR A 103 1.87 -12.09 -28.11
N PRO A 104 2.05 -13.40 -28.34
CA PRO A 104 1.01 -14.26 -28.87
C PRO A 104 -0.30 -14.22 -28.05
N VAL A 105 -1.43 -14.48 -28.71
CA VAL A 105 -2.72 -14.65 -28.04
C VAL A 105 -2.71 -15.93 -27.20
N LYS A 106 -3.02 -15.79 -25.90
CA LYS A 106 -3.08 -16.89 -24.93
C LYS A 106 -4.52 -17.40 -24.76
N PHE A 107 -4.72 -18.44 -23.93
CA PHE A 107 -6.01 -19.09 -23.76
C PHE A 107 -6.50 -19.14 -22.31
N GLN A 108 -7.52 -18.35 -21.98
CA GLN A 108 -8.08 -18.21 -20.63
C GLN A 108 -8.88 -19.41 -20.13
N ASN A 109 -9.23 -20.36 -21.01
CA ASN A 109 -10.02 -21.51 -20.57
C ASN A 109 -9.26 -22.27 -19.49
N PRO A 110 -9.93 -22.67 -18.39
CA PRO A 110 -11.38 -22.76 -18.25
C PRO A 110 -12.07 -21.61 -17.48
N TRP A 111 -11.37 -20.53 -17.14
CA TRP A 111 -11.82 -19.57 -16.12
C TRP A 111 -12.32 -18.23 -16.66
N GLY A 112 -13.18 -17.55 -15.88
CA GLY A 112 -13.62 -16.16 -16.02
C GLY A 112 -12.53 -15.09 -15.77
N THR A 113 -11.32 -15.29 -16.29
CA THR A 113 -10.11 -14.48 -15.99
C THR A 113 -9.69 -13.53 -17.13
N CYS A 114 -10.58 -13.23 -18.08
CA CYS A 114 -10.27 -12.35 -19.22
C CYS A 114 -9.64 -11.01 -18.81
N TRP A 115 -10.04 -10.45 -17.67
CA TRP A 115 -9.51 -9.21 -17.11
C TRP A 115 -8.01 -9.30 -16.79
N SER A 116 -7.57 -10.43 -16.23
CA SER A 116 -6.17 -10.67 -15.96
C SER A 116 -5.36 -10.83 -17.25
N PHE A 117 -5.90 -11.54 -18.25
CA PHE A 117 -5.27 -11.63 -19.58
C PHE A 117 -5.17 -10.27 -20.28
N GLY A 118 -6.22 -9.45 -20.20
CA GLY A 118 -6.24 -8.10 -20.78
C GLY A 118 -5.15 -7.21 -20.18
N ALA A 119 -5.06 -7.19 -18.85
CA ALA A 119 -4.08 -6.40 -18.11
C ALA A 119 -2.64 -6.89 -18.31
N ILE A 120 -2.42 -8.20 -18.27
CA ILE A 120 -1.10 -8.79 -18.48
C ILE A 120 -0.64 -8.58 -19.92
N ALA A 121 -1.50 -8.74 -20.93
CA ALA A 121 -1.13 -8.46 -22.32
C ALA A 121 -0.84 -6.97 -22.57
N ALA A 122 -1.56 -6.06 -21.89
CA ALA A 122 -1.24 -4.64 -21.89
C ALA A 122 0.15 -4.38 -21.28
N SER A 123 0.40 -4.96 -20.10
CA SER A 123 1.67 -4.87 -19.38
C SER A 123 2.85 -5.40 -20.21
N GLU A 124 2.72 -6.60 -20.81
CA GLU A 124 3.74 -7.19 -21.67
C GLU A 124 4.12 -6.27 -22.83
N THR A 125 3.12 -5.65 -23.46
CA THR A 125 3.35 -4.76 -24.59
C THR A 125 4.06 -3.48 -24.16
N SER A 126 3.64 -2.85 -23.06
CA SER A 126 4.32 -1.66 -22.50
C SER A 126 5.77 -1.95 -22.17
N ILE A 127 6.04 -3.03 -21.43
CA ILE A 127 7.40 -3.45 -21.03
C ILE A 127 8.29 -3.70 -22.26
N LEU A 128 7.78 -4.44 -23.26
CA LEU A 128 8.52 -4.70 -24.49
C LEU A 128 8.79 -3.45 -25.30
N SER A 129 7.86 -2.49 -25.31
CA SER A 129 8.04 -1.21 -25.98
C SER A 129 9.15 -0.40 -25.32
N GLU A 130 9.10 -0.24 -24.00
CA GLU A 130 10.08 0.53 -23.23
C GLU A 130 11.49 -0.06 -23.30
N LEU A 131 11.64 -1.38 -23.17
CA LEU A 131 12.92 -2.08 -23.29
C LEU A 131 13.51 -2.04 -24.71
N GLY A 132 12.75 -1.59 -25.72
CA GLY A 132 13.09 -1.86 -27.12
C GLY A 132 13.12 -3.37 -27.44
N GLY A 133 12.43 -4.17 -26.63
CA GLY A 133 12.33 -5.62 -26.72
C GLY A 133 11.52 -6.10 -27.92
N SER A 134 11.42 -7.42 -28.08
CA SER A 134 10.70 -8.04 -29.19
C SER A 134 9.93 -9.25 -28.69
N ALA A 135 8.62 -9.29 -29.00
CA ALA A 135 7.69 -10.31 -28.54
C ALA A 135 8.12 -11.72 -29.00
N SER A 136 8.68 -11.82 -30.20
CA SER A 136 9.22 -13.07 -30.75
C SER A 136 10.37 -13.70 -29.94
N LYS A 137 10.92 -13.02 -28.93
CA LYS A 137 11.92 -13.57 -27.99
C LYS A 137 11.32 -14.35 -26.81
N GLY A 138 9.99 -14.48 -26.73
CA GLY A 138 9.32 -15.32 -25.73
C GLY A 138 9.14 -14.63 -24.37
N PHE A 139 8.88 -13.32 -24.37
CA PHE A 139 8.43 -12.62 -23.18
C PHE A 139 6.99 -13.04 -22.85
N ASP A 140 6.75 -13.48 -21.62
CA ASP A 140 5.50 -14.12 -21.20
C ASP A 140 5.32 -13.98 -19.68
N LEU A 141 4.29 -13.23 -19.27
CA LEU A 141 3.93 -12.95 -17.88
C LEU A 141 2.71 -13.77 -17.45
N SER A 142 2.59 -14.03 -16.15
CA SER A 142 1.56 -14.90 -15.57
C SER A 142 0.24 -14.20 -15.30
N GLU A 143 -0.82 -14.68 -15.93
CA GLU A 143 -2.20 -14.30 -15.59
C GLU A 143 -2.69 -14.98 -14.30
N LEU A 144 -2.25 -16.20 -14.02
CA LEU A 144 -2.72 -16.94 -12.84
C LEU A 144 -2.28 -16.26 -11.54
N HIS A 145 -1.06 -15.68 -11.51
CA HIS A 145 -0.56 -14.94 -10.35
C HIS A 145 -1.45 -13.75 -9.98
N LEU A 146 -1.73 -12.87 -10.94
CA LEU A 146 -2.64 -11.73 -10.77
C LEU A 146 -4.06 -12.21 -10.43
N GLY A 147 -4.61 -13.14 -11.22
CA GLY A 147 -5.99 -13.60 -11.07
C GLY A 147 -6.29 -14.29 -9.73
N TRP A 148 -5.34 -15.03 -9.17
CA TRP A 148 -5.49 -15.71 -7.89
C TRP A 148 -5.30 -14.77 -6.70
N LEU A 149 -4.25 -13.95 -6.74
CA LEU A 149 -3.87 -13.12 -5.58
C LEU A 149 -4.78 -11.91 -5.39
N ALA A 150 -5.50 -11.48 -6.41
CA ALA A 150 -6.55 -10.47 -6.30
C ALA A 150 -7.71 -10.87 -5.37
N TYR A 151 -7.94 -12.17 -5.17
CA TYR A 151 -9.08 -12.70 -4.41
C TYR A 151 -8.67 -13.63 -3.27
N THR A 152 -7.42 -13.51 -2.81
CA THR A 152 -6.95 -14.19 -1.61
C THR A 152 -6.33 -13.19 -0.64
N PRO A 153 -6.74 -13.23 0.64
CA PRO A 153 -6.30 -12.24 1.61
C PRO A 153 -4.81 -12.42 1.92
N LEU A 154 -4.17 -11.34 2.35
CA LEU A 154 -2.79 -11.35 2.83
C LEU A 154 -2.66 -12.34 4.00
N SER A 155 -1.81 -13.35 3.85
CA SER A 155 -1.64 -14.35 4.90
C SER A 155 -0.33 -14.15 5.68
N GLN A 156 -0.28 -14.72 6.89
CA GLN A 156 0.95 -14.78 7.68
C GLN A 156 2.09 -15.50 6.94
N GLU A 157 1.75 -16.46 6.07
CA GLU A 157 2.72 -17.25 5.31
C GLU A 157 3.46 -16.42 4.27
N ALA A 158 2.78 -15.45 3.62
CA ALA A 158 3.42 -14.54 2.67
C ALA A 158 4.48 -13.64 3.33
N ILE A 159 4.26 -13.25 4.59
CA ILE A 159 5.13 -12.33 5.33
C ILE A 159 6.25 -13.07 6.05
N GLY A 160 5.96 -14.27 6.55
CA GLY A 160 6.82 -14.99 7.48
C GLY A 160 6.86 -14.34 8.88
N ASP A 161 7.47 -15.04 9.84
CA ASP A 161 7.52 -14.57 11.25
C ASP A 161 8.45 -13.35 11.46
N THR A 162 9.28 -13.04 10.47
CA THR A 162 10.27 -11.95 10.53
C THR A 162 10.03 -10.87 9.48
N GLY A 163 8.89 -10.89 8.78
CA GLY A 163 8.57 -9.86 7.80
C GLY A 163 8.22 -8.52 8.46
N SER A 164 8.15 -7.47 7.64
CA SER A 164 8.05 -6.08 8.09
C SER A 164 6.91 -5.84 9.06
N THR A 165 7.12 -5.02 10.09
CA THR A 165 6.06 -4.62 11.02
C THR A 165 4.87 -3.98 10.32
N ASN A 166 5.13 -3.27 9.20
CA ASN A 166 4.08 -2.62 8.42
C ASN A 166 3.15 -3.64 7.75
N PHE A 167 3.68 -4.81 7.34
CA PHE A 167 2.87 -5.87 6.73
C PHE A 167 2.24 -6.77 7.80
N GLN A 168 2.93 -6.96 8.92
CA GLN A 168 2.40 -7.74 10.06
C GLN A 168 1.10 -7.13 10.61
N SER A 169 0.97 -5.79 10.60
CA SER A 169 -0.25 -5.12 11.04
C SER A 169 -1.43 -5.32 10.09
N GLN A 170 -1.17 -5.78 8.86
CA GLN A 170 -2.15 -5.98 7.79
C GLN A 170 -2.46 -7.46 7.50
N VAL A 171 -1.93 -8.40 8.30
CA VAL A 171 -2.19 -9.83 8.11
C VAL A 171 -3.70 -10.13 8.23
N GLY A 172 -4.25 -10.73 7.18
CA GLY A 172 -5.66 -11.07 7.03
C GLY A 172 -6.43 -10.12 6.12
N GLU A 173 -5.88 -8.96 5.78
CA GLU A 173 -6.50 -7.99 4.89
C GLU A 173 -6.74 -8.52 3.48
N GLY A 174 -7.80 -8.06 2.81
CA GLY A 174 -8.13 -8.42 1.43
C GLY A 174 -9.50 -9.04 1.24
N TYR A 175 -9.73 -9.61 0.06
CA TYR A 175 -10.97 -10.30 -0.26
C TYR A 175 -11.01 -11.72 0.26
N TYR A 176 -12.14 -12.08 0.86
CA TYR A 176 -12.52 -13.43 1.22
C TYR A 176 -13.60 -13.91 0.27
N THR A 177 -13.23 -14.77 -0.67
CA THR A 177 -14.17 -15.53 -1.49
C THR A 177 -14.95 -16.51 -0.62
N VAL A 178 -16.25 -16.69 -0.89
CA VAL A 178 -17.14 -17.52 -0.06
C VAL A 178 -17.94 -18.53 -0.88
N ASP A 179 -18.17 -19.70 -0.29
CA ASP A 179 -19.06 -20.72 -0.83
C ASP A 179 -20.55 -20.31 -0.69
N ALA A 180 -21.44 -21.16 -1.23
CA ALA A 180 -22.87 -20.92 -1.18
C ALA A 180 -23.42 -20.80 0.26
N ASP A 181 -22.71 -21.31 1.28
CA ASP A 181 -23.08 -21.22 2.69
C ASP A 181 -22.39 -20.08 3.43
N GLY A 182 -21.57 -19.27 2.75
CA GLY A 182 -20.87 -18.11 3.30
C GLY A 182 -19.55 -18.44 3.99
N ASN A 183 -19.02 -19.66 3.82
CA ASN A 183 -17.71 -19.99 4.37
C ASN A 183 -16.62 -19.56 3.40
N HIS A 184 -15.53 -18.99 3.92
CA HIS A 184 -14.37 -18.68 3.08
C HIS A 184 -13.89 -19.93 2.33
N SER A 185 -13.68 -19.80 1.03
CA SER A 185 -13.34 -20.92 0.15
C SER A 185 -12.26 -20.54 -0.85
N LEU A 186 -11.21 -21.36 -0.89
CA LEU A 186 -10.14 -21.33 -1.90
C LEU A 186 -10.39 -22.32 -3.04
N ASP A 187 -11.65 -22.72 -3.27
CA ASP A 187 -12.01 -23.48 -4.47
C ASP A 187 -11.74 -22.60 -5.71
N PRO A 188 -10.95 -23.05 -6.70
CA PRO A 188 -10.67 -22.25 -7.89
C PRO A 188 -11.92 -21.88 -8.70
N ASN A 189 -13.00 -22.67 -8.63
CA ASN A 189 -14.28 -22.32 -9.27
C ASN A 189 -14.98 -21.13 -8.59
N ILE A 190 -14.52 -20.72 -7.41
CA ILE A 190 -15.02 -19.54 -6.71
C ILE A 190 -14.01 -18.40 -6.87
N VAL A 191 -12.71 -18.67 -6.75
CA VAL A 191 -11.65 -17.65 -6.81
C VAL A 191 -11.48 -17.11 -8.24
N LEU A 192 -11.30 -17.98 -9.23
CA LEU A 192 -10.94 -17.56 -10.60
C LEU A 192 -12.17 -17.14 -11.45
N GLU A 193 -13.37 -17.23 -10.89
CA GLU A 193 -14.64 -16.82 -11.51
C GLU A 193 -15.14 -15.45 -11.03
N GLN A 194 -14.38 -14.73 -10.19
CA GLN A 194 -14.80 -13.46 -9.61
C GLN A 194 -14.91 -12.29 -10.60
N GLY A 195 -14.35 -12.42 -11.82
CA GLY A 195 -14.12 -11.29 -12.72
C GLY A 195 -13.07 -10.32 -12.17
N GLY A 196 -12.96 -9.11 -12.73
CA GLY A 196 -12.04 -8.08 -12.22
C GLY A 196 -12.26 -6.74 -12.91
N SER A 197 -11.67 -5.69 -12.34
CA SER A 197 -11.77 -4.30 -12.80
C SER A 197 -10.41 -3.58 -12.66
N PRO A 198 -10.21 -2.43 -13.33
CA PRO A 198 -8.96 -1.68 -13.22
C PRO A 198 -8.50 -1.37 -11.80
N PRO A 199 -9.38 -0.91 -10.87
CA PRO A 199 -8.97 -0.67 -9.48
C PRO A 199 -8.42 -1.92 -8.78
N THR A 200 -9.03 -3.10 -9.04
CA THR A 200 -8.55 -4.37 -8.49
C THR A 200 -7.19 -4.75 -9.09
N ILE A 201 -7.00 -4.56 -10.39
CA ILE A 201 -5.74 -4.86 -11.07
C ILE A 201 -4.62 -3.95 -10.54
N THR A 202 -4.88 -2.64 -10.52
CA THR A 202 -3.95 -1.62 -10.05
C THR A 202 -3.55 -1.88 -8.60
N SER A 203 -4.51 -2.12 -7.70
CA SER A 203 -4.23 -2.40 -6.28
C SER A 203 -3.31 -3.61 -6.08
N VAL A 204 -3.50 -4.68 -6.85
CA VAL A 204 -2.64 -5.88 -6.76
C VAL A 204 -1.23 -5.55 -7.26
N LEU A 205 -1.11 -5.02 -8.48
CA LEU A 205 0.19 -4.74 -9.09
C LEU A 205 0.98 -3.66 -8.32
N SER A 206 0.31 -2.61 -7.84
CA SER A 206 0.93 -1.53 -7.07
C SER A 206 1.43 -1.97 -5.70
N SER A 207 0.83 -3.03 -5.13
CA SER A 207 1.24 -3.65 -3.87
C SER A 207 2.51 -4.50 -3.97
N GLY A 208 3.17 -4.51 -5.13
CA GLY A 208 4.34 -5.35 -5.41
C GLY A 208 4.00 -6.81 -5.70
N ILE A 209 2.72 -7.10 -5.96
CA ILE A 209 2.24 -8.44 -6.31
C ILE A 209 2.34 -8.60 -7.82
N GLY A 210 3.51 -9.04 -8.27
CA GLY A 210 3.79 -9.26 -9.67
C GLY A 210 4.08 -7.98 -10.45
N PRO A 211 4.06 -8.05 -11.79
CA PRO A 211 3.85 -9.26 -12.56
C PRO A 211 5.04 -10.22 -12.44
N VAL A 212 4.79 -11.52 -12.62
CA VAL A 212 5.84 -12.56 -12.66
C VAL A 212 5.86 -13.26 -14.01
N PRO A 213 6.97 -13.90 -14.42
CA PRO A 213 7.00 -14.70 -15.64
C PRO A 213 6.02 -15.88 -15.56
N GLU A 214 5.39 -16.22 -16.69
CA GLU A 214 4.48 -17.38 -16.82
C GLU A 214 5.18 -18.70 -16.44
N SER A 215 6.51 -18.79 -16.60
CA SER A 215 7.27 -19.97 -16.18
C SER A 215 7.29 -20.20 -14.66
N LEU A 216 7.06 -19.14 -13.86
CA LEU A 216 7.07 -19.22 -12.39
C LEU A 216 5.69 -19.63 -11.86
N VAL A 217 4.62 -19.06 -12.42
CA VAL A 217 3.24 -19.38 -12.08
C VAL A 217 2.47 -19.69 -13.37
N PRO A 218 2.57 -20.91 -13.90
CA PRO A 218 1.97 -21.24 -15.19
C PRO A 218 0.45 -21.33 -15.07
N TYR A 219 -0.27 -20.89 -16.10
CA TYR A 219 -1.72 -20.93 -16.22
C TYR A 219 -2.24 -22.37 -16.42
N ARG A 220 -2.16 -23.17 -15.36
CA ARG A 220 -2.62 -24.56 -15.30
C ARG A 220 -2.75 -25.03 -13.85
N ASN A 221 -3.55 -26.07 -13.63
CA ASN A 221 -3.45 -26.83 -12.39
C ASN A 221 -2.04 -27.46 -12.22
N LYS A 222 -1.59 -27.59 -10.97
CA LYS A 222 -0.27 -28.14 -10.60
C LYS A 222 -0.06 -29.55 -11.14
N GLU A 223 -1.14 -30.34 -11.28
CA GLU A 223 -1.10 -31.70 -11.81
C GLU A 223 -0.89 -31.77 -13.33
N GLY A 224 -1.11 -30.66 -14.06
CA GLY A 224 -1.08 -30.62 -15.53
C GLY A 224 -2.16 -31.46 -16.20
N ILE A 225 -3.31 -31.65 -15.54
CA ILE A 225 -4.45 -32.39 -16.09
C ILE A 225 -5.02 -31.61 -17.28
N THR A 226 -5.24 -32.28 -18.40
CA THR A 226 -5.76 -31.68 -19.64
C THR A 226 -7.15 -32.19 -19.98
N VAL A 227 -7.96 -31.33 -20.59
CA VAL A 227 -9.17 -31.71 -21.33
C VAL A 227 -8.76 -31.99 -22.76
N ASN A 228 -9.15 -33.15 -23.28
CA ASN A 228 -8.77 -33.61 -24.60
C ASN A 228 -9.99 -33.65 -25.54
N ASP A 229 -9.74 -33.46 -26.84
CA ASP A 229 -10.75 -33.64 -27.88
C ASP A 229 -11.13 -35.12 -28.08
N GLY A 230 -12.08 -35.39 -28.98
CA GLY A 230 -12.51 -36.76 -29.30
C GLY A 230 -11.42 -37.65 -29.92
N ALA A 231 -10.30 -37.08 -30.37
CA ALA A 231 -9.12 -37.80 -30.87
C ALA A 231 -8.04 -38.02 -29.80
N GLY A 232 -8.23 -37.47 -28.59
CA GLY A 232 -7.27 -37.56 -27.48
C GLY A 232 -6.20 -36.45 -27.50
N THR A 233 -6.35 -35.42 -28.33
CA THR A 233 -5.44 -34.26 -28.37
C THR A 233 -5.78 -33.30 -27.24
N PRO A 234 -4.80 -32.86 -26.43
CA PRO A 234 -5.02 -31.82 -25.43
C PRO A 234 -5.53 -30.51 -26.05
N VAL A 235 -6.56 -29.93 -25.45
CA VAL A 235 -7.17 -28.65 -25.88
C VAL A 235 -6.85 -27.55 -24.87
N TYR A 236 -7.11 -27.77 -23.57
CA TYR A 236 -6.78 -26.85 -22.47
C TYR A 236 -6.55 -27.62 -21.16
N TYR A 237 -6.10 -26.92 -20.11
CA TYR A 237 -5.95 -27.50 -18.79
C TYR A 237 -7.29 -27.63 -18.06
N SER A 238 -7.51 -28.77 -17.41
CA SER A 238 -8.77 -29.05 -16.72
C SER A 238 -9.02 -28.10 -15.56
N PRO A 239 -10.28 -27.69 -15.33
CA PRO A 239 -10.65 -27.02 -14.07
C PRO A 239 -10.49 -27.96 -12.87
N ASP A 240 -10.52 -29.28 -13.09
CA ASP A 240 -10.21 -30.27 -12.06
C ASP A 240 -8.71 -30.24 -11.73
N GLY A 241 -8.35 -29.85 -10.52
CA GLY A 241 -6.98 -29.86 -10.02
C GLY A 241 -6.70 -28.70 -9.06
N ASP A 242 -5.47 -28.62 -8.56
CA ASP A 242 -5.03 -27.52 -7.72
C ASP A 242 -4.52 -26.35 -8.58
N TRP A 243 -5.29 -25.26 -8.62
CA TRP A 243 -4.95 -24.01 -9.31
C TRP A 243 -4.42 -22.93 -8.37
N SER A 244 -4.20 -23.25 -7.09
CA SER A 244 -3.69 -22.26 -6.13
C SER A 244 -2.28 -21.81 -6.48
N VAL A 245 -2.03 -20.51 -6.26
CA VAL A 245 -0.68 -19.93 -6.30
C VAL A 245 -0.03 -20.13 -4.94
N ASP A 246 1.26 -20.47 -4.95
CA ASP A 246 2.04 -20.56 -3.72
C ASP A 246 2.17 -19.18 -3.10
N GLU A 247 1.82 -19.08 -1.83
CA GLU A 247 1.77 -17.83 -1.10
C GLU A 247 3.16 -17.20 -0.93
N SER A 248 4.23 -18.01 -0.99
CA SER A 248 5.61 -17.49 -1.01
C SER A 248 5.92 -16.64 -2.26
N LEU A 249 5.07 -16.69 -3.28
CA LEU A 249 5.19 -15.92 -4.50
C LEU A 249 4.40 -14.61 -4.48
N ARG A 250 3.66 -14.30 -3.41
CA ARG A 250 2.80 -13.11 -3.35
C ARG A 250 3.56 -11.83 -3.70
N PHE A 251 4.67 -11.57 -3.02
CA PHE A 251 5.50 -10.38 -3.26
C PHE A 251 6.66 -10.64 -4.21
N THR A 252 6.55 -11.67 -5.07
CA THR A 252 7.49 -11.82 -6.18
C THR A 252 7.04 -10.91 -7.32
N SER A 253 7.96 -10.09 -7.81
CA SER A 253 7.73 -9.25 -8.96
C SER A 253 8.97 -9.20 -9.85
N ALA A 254 8.77 -9.25 -11.17
CA ALA A 254 9.82 -9.04 -12.14
C ALA A 254 10.17 -7.56 -12.30
N LEU A 255 9.18 -6.68 -12.11
CA LEU A 255 9.21 -5.27 -12.48
C LEU A 255 8.26 -4.48 -11.57
N GLN A 256 8.71 -3.33 -11.08
CA GLN A 256 7.89 -2.44 -10.28
C GLN A 256 6.92 -1.68 -11.18
N LEU A 257 5.63 -1.65 -10.84
CA LEU A 257 4.68 -0.75 -11.47
C LEU A 257 5.03 0.70 -11.12
N GLU A 258 5.14 1.57 -12.12
CA GLU A 258 5.35 3.00 -11.93
C GLU A 258 4.07 3.80 -12.15
N GLU A 259 3.25 3.38 -13.11
CA GLU A 259 2.06 4.12 -13.52
C GLU A 259 0.96 3.13 -13.92
N ALA A 260 -0.26 3.35 -13.46
CA ALA A 260 -1.45 2.75 -14.04
C ALA A 260 -2.51 3.82 -14.30
N SER A 261 -2.62 4.25 -15.56
CA SER A 261 -3.49 5.37 -15.94
C SER A 261 -4.88 4.88 -16.36
N LEU A 262 -5.92 5.53 -15.81
CA LEU A 262 -7.33 5.34 -16.15
C LEU A 262 -7.74 6.35 -17.20
N LEU A 263 -7.95 5.86 -18.42
CA LEU A 263 -8.20 6.70 -19.58
C LEU A 263 -9.69 7.02 -19.74
N PRO A 264 -10.02 8.16 -20.39
CA PRO A 264 -11.39 8.40 -20.84
C PRO A 264 -11.87 7.33 -21.83
N SER A 265 -13.10 6.85 -21.66
CA SER A 265 -13.74 5.95 -22.62
C SER A 265 -14.18 6.68 -23.89
N SER A 266 -14.21 5.98 -25.03
CA SER A 266 -14.84 6.46 -26.27
C SER A 266 -16.38 6.47 -26.18
N ALA A 267 -16.96 5.91 -25.12
CA ALA A 267 -18.37 5.93 -24.80
C ALA A 267 -18.61 6.65 -23.47
N VAL A 268 -19.49 7.66 -23.48
CA VAL A 268 -19.99 8.32 -22.28
C VAL A 268 -21.48 8.03 -22.15
N ILE A 269 -21.90 7.51 -21.01
CA ILE A 269 -23.31 7.29 -20.67
C ILE A 269 -23.73 8.41 -19.73
N ASP A 270 -24.72 9.22 -20.13
CA ASP A 270 -25.23 10.29 -19.28
C ASP A 270 -26.21 9.77 -18.20
N ASP A 271 -26.64 10.66 -17.30
CA ASP A 271 -27.57 10.33 -16.21
C ASP A 271 -28.97 9.85 -16.70
N GLU A 272 -29.30 10.07 -17.98
CA GLU A 272 -30.52 9.56 -18.62
C GLU A 272 -30.29 8.19 -19.28
N ASN A 273 -29.15 7.55 -19.01
CA ASN A 273 -28.67 6.29 -19.60
C ASN A 273 -28.55 6.36 -21.12
N LYS A 274 -28.17 7.52 -21.65
CA LYS A 274 -28.01 7.76 -23.09
C LYS A 274 -26.53 7.81 -23.46
N TYR A 275 -26.20 7.09 -24.52
CA TYR A 275 -24.89 7.07 -25.12
C TYR A 275 -24.53 8.39 -25.84
N HIS A 276 -23.29 8.83 -25.62
CA HIS A 276 -22.59 9.87 -26.37
C HIS A 276 -21.20 9.37 -26.77
N PHE A 277 -20.86 9.55 -28.04
CA PHE A 277 -19.53 9.25 -28.53
C PHE A 277 -18.52 10.29 -28.04
N ASN A 278 -17.41 9.85 -27.49
CA ASN A 278 -16.36 10.69 -26.95
C ASN A 278 -15.07 10.61 -27.79
N TYR A 279 -14.86 11.62 -28.62
CA TYR A 279 -13.64 11.73 -29.44
C TYR A 279 -12.37 11.86 -28.60
N ALA A 280 -12.40 12.54 -27.46
CA ALA A 280 -11.22 12.68 -26.60
C ALA A 280 -10.78 11.32 -26.02
N GLY A 281 -11.73 10.43 -25.74
CA GLY A 281 -11.44 9.04 -25.36
C GLY A 281 -10.72 8.26 -26.44
N VAL A 282 -11.12 8.43 -27.71
CA VAL A 282 -10.42 7.83 -28.85
C VAL A 282 -9.00 8.37 -28.96
N GLU A 283 -8.81 9.68 -28.84
CA GLU A 283 -7.48 10.30 -28.93
C GLU A 283 -6.55 9.88 -27.78
N ALA A 284 -7.07 9.76 -26.55
CA ALA A 284 -6.31 9.27 -25.40
C ALA A 284 -5.83 7.83 -25.62
N ILE A 285 -6.74 6.91 -26.02
CA ILE A 285 -6.38 5.52 -26.33
C ILE A 285 -5.32 5.46 -27.45
N LYS A 286 -5.49 6.24 -28.52
CA LYS A 286 -4.49 6.30 -29.61
C LYS A 286 -3.14 6.83 -29.13
N SER A 287 -3.13 7.84 -28.26
CA SER A 287 -1.90 8.41 -27.70
C SER A 287 -1.09 7.36 -26.96
N GLU A 288 -1.75 6.55 -26.13
CA GLU A 288 -1.11 5.48 -25.36
C GLU A 288 -0.57 4.36 -26.26
N VAL A 289 -1.40 3.88 -27.20
CA VAL A 289 -0.99 2.86 -28.18
C VAL A 289 0.19 3.34 -29.02
N LEU A 290 0.20 4.61 -29.44
CA LEU A 290 1.30 5.19 -30.22
C LEU A 290 2.60 5.31 -29.42
N GLN A 291 2.51 5.48 -28.10
CA GLN A 291 3.65 5.44 -27.18
C GLN A 291 4.13 4.01 -26.88
N GLY A 292 3.51 3.00 -27.48
CA GLY A 292 3.88 1.59 -27.29
C GLY A 292 3.17 0.91 -26.12
N ARG A 293 2.18 1.57 -25.50
CA ARG A 293 1.40 1.04 -24.39
C ARG A 293 0.07 0.52 -24.91
N ALA A 294 -0.09 -0.80 -24.93
CA ALA A 294 -1.37 -1.39 -25.27
C ALA A 294 -2.38 -1.15 -24.13
N VAL A 295 -3.66 -1.08 -24.46
CA VAL A 295 -4.70 -0.59 -23.55
C VAL A 295 -5.65 -1.72 -23.18
N SER A 296 -5.79 -2.03 -21.90
CA SER A 296 -6.79 -2.99 -21.40
C SER A 296 -8.15 -2.30 -21.32
N VAL A 297 -9.20 -2.96 -21.82
CA VAL A 297 -10.56 -2.40 -21.89
C VAL A 297 -11.60 -3.47 -21.58
N ASN A 298 -12.72 -3.04 -21.01
CA ASN A 298 -13.90 -3.89 -20.84
C ASN A 298 -14.99 -3.48 -21.83
N PHE A 299 -15.81 -4.44 -22.24
CA PHE A 299 -16.97 -4.22 -23.10
C PHE A 299 -17.99 -5.36 -22.94
N CYS A 300 -19.16 -5.22 -23.55
CA CYS A 300 -20.12 -6.31 -23.67
C CYS A 300 -19.81 -7.14 -24.93
N ALA A 301 -19.39 -8.39 -24.74
CA ALA A 301 -19.20 -9.34 -25.81
C ALA A 301 -20.41 -10.30 -25.93
N ASP A 302 -20.63 -10.85 -27.13
CA ASP A 302 -21.66 -11.90 -27.35
C ASP A 302 -21.38 -13.14 -26.49
N GLN A 303 -20.11 -13.41 -26.18
CA GLN A 303 -19.65 -14.48 -25.30
C GLN A 303 -18.45 -14.00 -24.47
N SER A 304 -18.32 -14.50 -23.23
CA SER A 304 -17.25 -14.16 -22.28
C SER A 304 -16.20 -15.26 -22.10
N MET A 305 -16.46 -16.46 -22.66
CA MET A 305 -15.59 -17.62 -22.56
C MET A 305 -15.45 -18.35 -23.90
N PRO A 306 -14.27 -18.91 -24.20
CA PRO A 306 -14.06 -19.66 -25.42
C PRO A 306 -14.89 -20.96 -25.49
N GLY A 307 -15.43 -21.25 -26.68
CA GLY A 307 -16.14 -22.50 -26.97
C GLY A 307 -17.59 -22.54 -26.49
N VAL A 308 -18.13 -21.43 -25.98
CA VAL A 308 -19.56 -21.28 -25.69
C VAL A 308 -20.28 -20.90 -26.98
N ALA A 309 -21.24 -21.71 -27.41
CA ALA A 309 -22.06 -21.37 -28.58
C ALA A 309 -23.03 -20.24 -28.22
N VAL A 310 -22.95 -19.13 -28.95
CA VAL A 310 -23.85 -17.98 -28.83
C VAL A 310 -24.42 -17.62 -30.18
N ASP A 311 -25.68 -17.18 -30.19
CA ASP A 311 -26.26 -16.57 -31.38
C ASP A 311 -25.64 -15.17 -31.53
N PRO A 312 -25.00 -14.85 -32.68
CA PRO A 312 -24.33 -13.57 -32.84
C PRO A 312 -25.33 -12.43 -32.75
N LYS A 313 -25.03 -11.45 -31.92
CA LYS A 313 -25.82 -10.23 -31.75
C LYS A 313 -25.00 -9.00 -32.09
N TYR A 314 -23.74 -8.96 -31.70
CA TYR A 314 -22.85 -7.82 -31.89
C TYR A 314 -21.65 -8.11 -32.79
N ILE A 315 -21.21 -9.38 -32.91
CA ILE A 315 -20.05 -9.74 -33.73
C ILE A 315 -20.44 -10.31 -35.10
N ASN A 316 -19.89 -9.73 -36.18
CA ASN A 316 -19.92 -10.34 -37.49
C ASN A 316 -18.79 -11.37 -37.59
N THR A 317 -19.13 -12.67 -37.64
CA THR A 317 -18.14 -13.76 -37.67
C THR A 317 -17.49 -13.97 -39.05
N ASP A 318 -18.00 -13.34 -40.11
CA ASP A 318 -17.37 -13.37 -41.44
C ASP A 318 -16.14 -12.45 -41.52
N THR A 319 -16.14 -11.37 -40.71
CA THR A 319 -15.14 -10.30 -40.72
C THR A 319 -14.49 -10.06 -39.35
N TRP A 320 -14.95 -10.76 -38.32
CA TRP A 320 -14.59 -10.56 -36.92
C TRP A 320 -14.70 -9.10 -36.46
N ALA A 321 -15.75 -8.41 -36.91
CA ALA A 321 -16.05 -7.03 -36.52
C ALA A 321 -17.14 -6.99 -35.44
N HIS A 322 -16.81 -6.44 -34.27
CA HIS A 322 -17.71 -6.33 -33.12
C HIS A 322 -18.19 -4.89 -32.92
N TYR A 323 -19.50 -4.73 -32.72
CA TYR A 323 -20.09 -3.45 -32.32
C TYR A 323 -21.31 -3.68 -31.43
N THR A 324 -21.18 -3.36 -30.14
CA THR A 324 -22.31 -3.30 -29.21
C THR A 324 -23.05 -1.98 -29.41
N TYR A 325 -24.18 -2.05 -30.12
CA TYR A 325 -25.00 -0.91 -30.54
C TYR A 325 -26.08 -0.48 -29.54
N GLU A 326 -25.97 -0.90 -28.28
CA GLU A 326 -26.87 -0.53 -27.19
C GLU A 326 -26.14 -0.46 -25.84
N VAL A 327 -26.68 0.30 -24.90
CA VAL A 327 -26.12 0.44 -23.55
C VAL A 327 -26.48 -0.79 -22.73
N VAL A 328 -25.50 -1.67 -22.50
CA VAL A 328 -25.66 -2.94 -21.78
C VAL A 328 -24.47 -3.22 -20.86
N PRO A 329 -24.64 -4.05 -19.80
CA PRO A 329 -23.55 -4.40 -18.91
C PRO A 329 -22.37 -5.07 -19.62
N ILE A 330 -21.16 -4.78 -19.15
CA ILE A 330 -19.93 -5.39 -19.64
C ILE A 330 -19.84 -6.87 -19.27
N THR A 331 -19.19 -7.66 -20.14
CA THR A 331 -19.11 -9.11 -20.03
C THR A 331 -17.81 -9.68 -20.58
N HIS A 332 -16.82 -8.85 -20.92
CA HIS A 332 -15.51 -9.33 -21.37
C HIS A 332 -14.45 -8.23 -21.25
N ALA A 333 -13.18 -8.64 -21.14
CA ALA A 333 -12.03 -7.76 -21.08
C ALA A 333 -10.97 -8.21 -22.09
N VAL A 334 -10.34 -7.24 -22.77
CA VAL A 334 -9.46 -7.45 -23.92
C VAL A 334 -8.40 -6.34 -24.00
N THR A 335 -7.43 -6.48 -24.90
CA THR A 335 -6.36 -5.48 -25.07
C THR A 335 -6.41 -4.85 -26.46
N ILE A 336 -6.53 -3.53 -26.53
CA ILE A 336 -6.35 -2.75 -27.77
C ILE A 336 -4.85 -2.63 -28.07
N VAL A 337 -4.45 -3.04 -29.27
CA VAL A 337 -3.04 -3.06 -29.73
C VAL A 337 -2.81 -2.22 -30.99
N GLY A 338 -3.85 -1.58 -31.49
CA GLY A 338 -3.80 -0.82 -32.74
C GLY A 338 -5.16 -0.26 -33.13
N TRP A 339 -5.21 0.40 -34.28
CA TRP A 339 -6.44 0.97 -34.83
C TRP A 339 -6.38 1.12 -36.35
N ASP A 340 -7.56 1.27 -36.97
CA ASP A 340 -7.76 1.61 -38.37
C ASP A 340 -8.97 2.55 -38.51
N ASP A 341 -8.72 3.81 -38.85
CA ASP A 341 -9.73 4.87 -39.02
C ASP A 341 -10.64 4.66 -40.22
N ASP A 342 -10.16 3.94 -41.24
CA ASP A 342 -10.89 3.67 -42.48
C ASP A 342 -11.60 2.31 -42.44
N TYR A 343 -11.58 1.60 -41.30
CA TYR A 343 -12.24 0.30 -41.16
C TYR A 343 -13.73 0.40 -41.48
N ALA A 344 -14.15 -0.34 -42.51
CA ALA A 344 -15.43 -0.10 -43.18
C ALA A 344 -16.64 -0.50 -42.32
N VAL A 345 -17.69 0.34 -42.36
CA VAL A 345 -19.00 0.07 -41.72
C VAL A 345 -19.61 -1.25 -42.22
N ASP A 346 -19.39 -1.60 -43.49
CA ASP A 346 -19.91 -2.82 -44.13
C ASP A 346 -19.32 -4.11 -43.54
N ASN A 347 -18.24 -4.01 -42.74
CA ASN A 347 -17.69 -5.16 -42.03
C ASN A 347 -18.58 -5.57 -40.83
N PHE A 348 -19.39 -4.66 -40.27
CA PHE A 348 -20.18 -4.95 -39.07
C PHE A 348 -21.54 -5.57 -39.39
N LEU A 349 -22.22 -6.13 -38.38
CA LEU A 349 -23.55 -6.71 -38.55
C LEU A 349 -24.57 -5.69 -39.03
N THR A 350 -25.44 -6.14 -39.92
CA THR A 350 -26.60 -5.40 -40.41
C THR A 350 -27.90 -6.10 -40.02
N SER A 351 -29.01 -5.36 -40.07
CA SER A 351 -30.35 -5.93 -39.87
C SER A 351 -30.72 -7.06 -40.85
N GLU A 352 -29.99 -7.23 -41.96
CA GLU A 352 -30.17 -8.36 -42.89
C GLU A 352 -29.57 -9.66 -42.35
N GLN A 353 -28.48 -9.57 -41.59
CA GLN A 353 -27.79 -10.72 -40.98
C GLN A 353 -28.41 -11.09 -39.63
N VAL A 354 -28.68 -10.10 -38.78
CA VAL A 354 -29.27 -10.27 -37.44
C VAL A 354 -30.38 -9.25 -37.26
N GLU A 355 -31.61 -9.72 -37.02
CA GLU A 355 -32.77 -8.84 -36.86
C GLU A 355 -32.54 -7.82 -35.73
N GLY A 356 -32.67 -6.53 -36.06
CA GLY A 356 -32.45 -5.45 -35.10
C GLY A 356 -30.99 -5.00 -34.94
N ALA A 357 -30.03 -5.62 -35.63
CA ALA A 357 -28.65 -5.15 -35.62
C ALA A 357 -28.51 -3.79 -36.33
N VAL A 358 -27.75 -2.89 -35.71
CA VAL A 358 -27.49 -1.54 -36.18
C VAL A 358 -25.99 -1.40 -36.45
N PRO A 359 -25.57 -1.10 -37.68
CA PRO A 359 -24.15 -0.88 -37.97
C PRO A 359 -23.66 0.44 -37.32
N PRO A 360 -22.35 0.61 -37.11
CA PRO A 360 -21.82 1.83 -36.52
C PRO A 360 -22.10 3.06 -37.40
N PRO A 361 -22.20 4.26 -36.80
CA PRO A 361 -22.56 5.49 -37.52
C PRO A 361 -21.47 5.98 -38.49
N GLY A 362 -20.24 5.46 -38.39
CA GLY A 362 -19.10 5.82 -39.22
C GLY A 362 -18.03 4.73 -39.25
N PRO A 363 -17.01 4.86 -40.11
CA PRO A 363 -15.87 3.96 -40.12
C PRO A 363 -15.00 4.14 -38.88
N GLY A 364 -14.11 3.18 -38.64
CA GLY A 364 -13.12 3.24 -37.57
C GLY A 364 -13.26 2.11 -36.55
N ALA A 365 -12.16 1.41 -36.31
CA ALA A 365 -12.12 0.32 -35.35
C ALA A 365 -10.77 0.18 -34.66
N TRP A 366 -10.81 -0.28 -33.41
CA TRP A 366 -9.67 -0.80 -32.67
C TRP A 366 -9.28 -2.19 -33.18
N ILE A 367 -7.98 -2.46 -33.23
CA ILE A 367 -7.43 -3.80 -33.41
C ILE A 367 -7.24 -4.39 -32.02
N VAL A 368 -7.90 -5.51 -31.74
CA VAL A 368 -8.02 -6.05 -30.39
C VAL A 368 -7.43 -7.45 -30.28
N LYS A 369 -6.53 -7.63 -29.31
CA LYS A 369 -5.99 -8.91 -28.87
C LYS A 369 -6.95 -9.53 -27.86
N ASN A 370 -7.48 -10.72 -28.17
CA ASN A 370 -8.33 -11.47 -27.25
C ASN A 370 -7.50 -12.46 -26.39
N SER A 371 -8.17 -13.25 -25.56
CA SER A 371 -7.60 -14.25 -24.64
C SER A 371 -8.15 -15.67 -24.91
N TRP A 372 -8.58 -15.92 -26.15
CA TRP A 372 -9.28 -17.16 -26.52
C TRP A 372 -8.46 -18.11 -27.39
N GLY A 373 -7.14 -17.94 -27.42
CA GLY A 373 -6.22 -18.73 -28.25
C GLY A 373 -6.22 -18.30 -29.72
N ALA A 374 -5.28 -18.89 -30.46
CA ALA A 374 -5.02 -18.58 -31.86
C ALA A 374 -5.01 -19.86 -32.72
N GLN A 375 -5.35 -19.73 -34.01
CA GLN A 375 -5.34 -20.85 -34.96
C GLN A 375 -3.91 -21.34 -35.22
N SER A 376 -2.97 -20.40 -35.31
CA SER A 376 -1.54 -20.62 -35.49
C SER A 376 -0.85 -21.13 -34.21
N GLY A 377 -1.52 -20.98 -33.06
CA GLY A 377 -1.03 -21.39 -31.76
C GLY A 377 -0.81 -22.90 -31.62
N THR A 378 -0.05 -23.26 -30.59
CA THR A 378 0.08 -24.64 -30.10
C THR A 378 -0.51 -24.75 -28.71
N PHE A 379 -0.81 -25.98 -28.25
CA PHE A 379 -1.26 -26.20 -26.87
C PHE A 379 -0.33 -25.48 -25.87
N PRO A 380 -0.88 -24.76 -24.86
CA PRO A 380 -2.30 -24.64 -24.52
C PRO A 380 -3.08 -23.56 -25.30
N ASN A 381 -2.40 -22.75 -26.11
CA ASN A 381 -2.95 -21.54 -26.74
C ASN A 381 -3.60 -21.77 -28.11
N LYS A 382 -3.82 -23.01 -28.52
CA LYS A 382 -4.40 -23.32 -29.82
C LYS A 382 -5.93 -23.33 -29.76
N PHE A 383 -6.57 -22.42 -30.46
CA PHE A 383 -8.01 -22.39 -30.61
C PHE A 383 -8.43 -21.67 -31.90
N ASP A 384 -9.48 -22.16 -32.56
CA ASP A 384 -9.95 -21.62 -33.82
C ASP A 384 -10.97 -20.50 -33.59
N TRP A 385 -10.49 -19.28 -33.38
CA TRP A 385 -11.32 -18.11 -33.16
C TRP A 385 -10.65 -16.83 -33.68
N GLY A 386 -11.46 -15.91 -34.21
CA GLY A 386 -10.97 -14.60 -34.66
C GLY A 386 -10.10 -14.66 -35.91
N GLU A 387 -9.45 -13.54 -36.18
CA GLU A 387 -8.31 -13.44 -37.08
C GLU A 387 -7.04 -13.84 -36.32
N ASP A 388 -6.86 -15.14 -36.11
CA ASP A 388 -5.77 -15.70 -35.30
C ASP A 388 -5.76 -15.20 -33.84
N GLY A 389 -6.95 -15.12 -33.23
CA GLY A 389 -7.15 -14.61 -31.87
C GLY A 389 -7.37 -13.10 -31.76
N TYR A 390 -7.36 -12.38 -32.89
CA TYR A 390 -7.66 -10.95 -32.96
C TYR A 390 -9.05 -10.67 -33.55
N PHE A 391 -9.57 -9.48 -33.30
CA PHE A 391 -10.81 -8.98 -33.91
C PHE A 391 -10.81 -7.45 -33.97
N TYR A 392 -11.80 -6.86 -34.65
CA TYR A 392 -11.99 -5.42 -34.72
C TYR A 392 -13.13 -4.97 -33.82
N LEU A 393 -12.91 -3.97 -32.97
CA LEU A 393 -13.95 -3.36 -32.14
C LEU A 393 -14.24 -1.94 -32.63
N SER A 394 -15.49 -1.65 -32.99
CA SER A 394 -15.88 -0.30 -33.44
C SER A 394 -15.51 0.77 -32.41
N TYR A 395 -15.02 1.93 -32.87
CA TYR A 395 -14.83 3.10 -31.99
C TYR A 395 -16.12 3.49 -31.25
N TYR A 396 -17.25 3.24 -31.92
CA TYR A 396 -18.58 3.64 -31.48
C TYR A 396 -19.23 2.67 -30.49
N ASP A 397 -18.55 1.58 -30.09
CA ASP A 397 -19.09 0.63 -29.11
C ASP A 397 -19.70 1.35 -27.91
N GLN A 398 -20.95 1.03 -27.58
CA GLN A 398 -21.70 1.74 -26.54
C GLN A 398 -21.50 1.16 -25.14
N SER A 399 -20.76 0.05 -25.03
CA SER A 399 -20.49 -0.66 -23.78
C SER A 399 -19.05 -0.56 -23.31
N ILE A 400 -18.14 -0.08 -24.16
CA ILE A 400 -16.72 0.05 -23.84
C ILE A 400 -16.49 0.96 -22.61
N ASN A 401 -15.80 0.45 -21.60
CA ASN A 401 -15.49 1.17 -20.38
C ASN A 401 -14.22 0.59 -19.71
N ASN A 402 -13.87 1.11 -18.53
CA ASN A 402 -12.74 0.62 -17.73
C ASN A 402 -11.45 0.53 -18.54
N ILE A 403 -11.03 1.67 -19.07
CA ILE A 403 -9.89 1.79 -19.98
C ILE A 403 -8.64 2.06 -19.14
N GLU A 404 -7.65 1.17 -19.22
CA GLU A 404 -6.46 1.26 -18.39
C GLU A 404 -5.19 0.97 -19.19
N THR A 405 -4.09 1.56 -18.73
CA THR A 405 -2.74 1.32 -19.25
C THR A 405 -1.77 1.18 -18.10
N PHE A 406 -0.62 0.56 -18.38
CA PHE A 406 0.41 0.30 -17.37
C PHE A 406 1.78 0.74 -17.88
N ASN A 407 2.59 1.28 -16.98
CA ASN A 407 4.02 1.51 -17.16
C ASN A 407 4.81 0.92 -15.99
N TYR A 408 6.02 0.45 -16.27
CA TYR A 408 6.85 -0.26 -15.30
C TYR A 408 8.25 0.31 -15.29
N ASP A 409 8.91 0.28 -14.13
CA ASP A 409 10.34 0.58 -14.05
C ASP A 409 11.13 -0.55 -14.71
N THR A 410 11.54 -0.33 -15.96
CA THR A 410 12.36 -1.30 -16.69
C THR A 410 13.85 -1.17 -16.42
N THR A 411 14.28 -0.13 -15.71
CA THR A 411 15.72 0.12 -15.43
C THR A 411 16.32 -0.92 -14.51
N THR A 412 15.48 -1.54 -13.69
CA THR A 412 15.84 -2.59 -12.74
C THR A 412 15.73 -4.00 -13.32
N LEU A 413 15.34 -4.13 -14.60
CA LEU A 413 15.23 -5.44 -15.25
C LEU A 413 16.62 -6.08 -15.42
N GLY A 414 16.86 -7.16 -14.68
CA GLY A 414 18.13 -7.91 -14.70
C GLY A 414 19.12 -7.47 -13.63
N ASP A 415 18.92 -6.31 -13.01
CA ASP A 415 19.58 -5.90 -11.77
C ASP A 415 18.79 -6.47 -10.60
N GLN A 416 19.03 -7.75 -10.33
CA GLN A 416 18.44 -8.47 -9.21
C GLN A 416 19.12 -8.01 -7.91
N GLY A 417 18.55 -7.00 -7.25
CA GLY A 417 18.68 -6.92 -5.79
C GLY A 417 17.97 -8.13 -5.16
N ASP A 418 18.46 -8.64 -4.03
CA ASP A 418 17.85 -9.81 -3.37
C ASP A 418 16.39 -9.54 -2.94
N TYR A 419 15.99 -8.27 -2.74
CA TYR A 419 14.63 -7.81 -2.48
C TYR A 419 14.54 -6.26 -2.55
N ARG A 420 13.32 -5.72 -2.64
CA ARG A 420 13.01 -4.28 -2.52
C ARG A 420 12.13 -4.06 -1.30
N ILE A 421 12.13 -2.86 -0.75
CA ILE A 421 11.27 -2.48 0.37
C ILE A 421 10.14 -1.61 -0.18
N ILE A 422 8.90 -1.98 0.13
CA ILE A 422 7.69 -1.20 -0.14
C ILE A 422 7.00 -1.06 1.20
N ASP A 423 7.03 0.10 1.82
CA ASP A 423 6.26 0.39 3.03
C ASP A 423 4.85 0.84 2.63
N GLN A 424 3.83 0.10 3.07
CA GLN A 424 2.43 0.27 2.67
C GLN A 424 1.47 -0.36 3.69
N TYR A 425 0.19 0.01 3.62
CA TYR A 425 -0.87 -0.52 4.50
C TYR A 425 -2.15 -0.95 3.77
N ASP A 426 -2.27 -0.69 2.47
CA ASP A 426 -3.50 -0.83 1.68
C ASP A 426 -3.51 -2.13 0.84
N PHE A 427 -3.68 -3.28 1.49
CA PHE A 427 -3.75 -4.57 0.78
C PHE A 427 -5.18 -5.00 0.44
N MET A 428 -6.22 -4.24 0.81
CA MET A 428 -7.59 -4.57 0.45
C MET A 428 -7.86 -4.09 -0.98
N PRO A 429 -7.99 -5.01 -1.98
CA PRO A 429 -8.36 -4.56 -3.31
C PRO A 429 -9.77 -4.00 -3.25
N SER A 430 -9.92 -2.73 -3.59
CA SER A 430 -11.20 -2.06 -3.66
C SER A 430 -11.69 -2.08 -5.10
N PRO A 431 -12.99 -2.35 -5.37
CA PRO A 431 -13.49 -2.28 -6.73
C PRO A 431 -13.58 -0.83 -7.20
N SER A 432 -13.46 0.14 -6.28
CA SER A 432 -13.37 1.58 -6.53
C SER A 432 -13.15 2.38 -5.25
N SER A 433 -12.15 3.27 -5.29
CA SER A 433 -11.90 4.25 -4.23
C SER A 433 -12.98 5.33 -4.19
N MET A 434 -13.43 5.68 -2.98
CA MET A 434 -14.28 6.84 -2.76
C MET A 434 -13.43 8.09 -2.68
N THR A 435 -13.75 9.07 -3.50
CA THR A 435 -13.05 10.36 -3.57
C THR A 435 -13.83 11.44 -2.83
N LEU A 436 -13.18 12.13 -1.90
CA LEU A 436 -13.76 13.17 -1.06
C LEU A 436 -13.22 14.55 -1.50
N PRO A 437 -14.01 15.35 -2.24
CA PRO A 437 -13.58 16.67 -2.70
C PRO A 437 -13.71 17.73 -1.61
N ASN A 438 -12.60 18.35 -1.21
CA ASN A 438 -12.55 19.36 -0.16
C ASN A 438 -12.30 20.77 -0.73
N PRO A 439 -13.14 21.77 -0.43
CA PRO A 439 -12.90 23.15 -0.84
C PRO A 439 -11.82 23.89 -0.01
N ILE A 440 -11.33 23.28 1.07
CA ILE A 440 -10.22 23.80 1.90
C ILE A 440 -9.02 22.83 1.86
N PRO A 441 -7.79 23.32 2.12
CA PRO A 441 -6.59 22.49 2.02
C PRO A 441 -6.70 21.23 2.88
N ALA A 442 -6.51 20.09 2.23
CA ALA A 442 -6.53 18.78 2.86
C ALA A 442 -5.43 17.90 2.28
N SER A 443 -4.86 17.04 3.12
CA SER A 443 -3.84 16.05 2.73
C SER A 443 -4.11 14.71 3.39
N MET A 444 -3.60 13.66 2.79
CA MET A 444 -3.57 12.31 3.34
C MET A 444 -2.14 11.99 3.77
N ALA A 445 -1.96 11.20 4.82
CA ALA A 445 -0.63 10.78 5.23
C ALA A 445 -0.61 9.34 5.73
N ASN A 446 0.45 8.60 5.40
CA ASN A 446 0.79 7.34 6.04
C ASN A 446 2.09 7.50 6.84
N VAL A 447 2.15 6.86 8.01
CA VAL A 447 3.31 6.84 8.91
C VAL A 447 3.86 5.42 8.97
N PHE A 448 5.10 5.24 8.54
CA PHE A 448 5.78 3.95 8.46
C PHE A 448 6.85 3.83 9.53
N THR A 449 7.14 2.60 9.95
CA THR A 449 8.32 2.27 10.76
C THR A 449 9.31 1.50 9.91
N ALA A 450 10.57 1.96 9.85
CA ALA A 450 11.61 1.28 9.09
C ALA A 450 12.10 0.01 9.82
N ASP A 451 11.99 -1.17 9.22
CA ASP A 451 12.45 -2.43 9.83
C ASP A 451 13.95 -2.67 9.68
N GLU A 452 14.57 -1.96 8.75
CA GLU A 452 16.01 -1.90 8.55
C GLU A 452 16.42 -0.49 8.13
N ARG A 453 17.74 -0.26 8.11
CA ARG A 453 18.26 0.99 7.59
C ARG A 453 18.00 1.04 6.08
N GLN A 454 17.28 2.06 5.63
CA GLN A 454 16.80 2.11 4.25
C GLN A 454 16.91 3.51 3.66
N ALA A 455 17.05 3.56 2.35
CA ALA A 455 17.01 4.76 1.54
C ALA A 455 15.67 4.80 0.81
N VAL A 456 14.73 5.64 1.26
CA VAL A 456 13.46 5.88 0.57
C VAL A 456 13.77 6.64 -0.72
N THR A 457 13.52 6.02 -1.86
CA THR A 457 13.87 6.51 -3.20
C THR A 457 12.67 7.11 -3.90
N SER A 458 11.48 6.56 -3.66
CA SER A 458 10.26 6.95 -4.36
C SER A 458 9.04 6.83 -3.45
N VAL A 459 7.96 7.51 -3.81
CA VAL A 459 6.68 7.43 -3.12
C VAL A 459 5.56 7.36 -4.16
N SER A 460 4.40 6.83 -3.79
CA SER A 460 3.25 6.76 -4.69
C SER A 460 1.96 7.23 -4.03
N CYS A 461 1.00 7.56 -4.88
CA CYS A 461 -0.40 7.71 -4.51
C CYS A 461 -1.31 7.18 -5.62
N GLU A 462 -2.60 7.09 -5.34
CA GLU A 462 -3.64 7.03 -6.37
C GLU A 462 -4.25 8.42 -6.58
N THR A 463 -4.84 8.67 -7.76
CA THR A 463 -5.64 9.87 -8.05
C THR A 463 -6.89 9.50 -8.85
N SER A 464 -7.96 10.27 -8.70
CA SER A 464 -9.25 9.99 -9.35
C SER A 464 -9.61 10.94 -10.49
N TYR A 465 -8.91 12.06 -10.60
CA TYR A 465 -9.18 13.12 -11.57
C TYR A 465 -8.00 13.29 -12.53
N PRO A 466 -8.26 13.62 -13.80
CA PRO A 466 -7.21 14.10 -14.70
C PRO A 466 -6.69 15.47 -14.25
N ASP A 467 -5.52 15.85 -14.77
CA ASP A 467 -4.83 17.11 -14.46
C ASP A 467 -4.66 17.35 -12.95
N THR A 468 -4.56 16.28 -12.16
CA THR A 468 -4.38 16.37 -10.71
C THR A 468 -2.94 16.73 -10.42
N LYS A 469 -2.72 17.87 -9.76
CA LYS A 469 -1.41 18.24 -9.25
C LYS A 469 -1.22 17.59 -7.88
N VAL A 470 -0.17 16.80 -7.73
CA VAL A 470 0.12 16.10 -6.47
C VAL A 470 1.42 16.62 -5.88
N THR A 471 1.38 16.97 -4.60
CA THR A 471 2.57 17.29 -3.80
C THR A 471 2.82 16.17 -2.80
N TYR A 472 4.05 15.67 -2.78
CA TYR A 472 4.51 14.63 -1.87
C TYR A 472 5.55 15.22 -0.93
N GLU A 473 5.38 14.99 0.38
CA GLU A 473 6.31 15.44 1.41
C GLU A 473 6.69 14.26 2.31
N VAL A 474 7.99 14.00 2.44
CA VAL A 474 8.50 12.92 3.28
C VAL A 474 9.12 13.53 4.54
N TYR A 475 8.58 13.19 5.71
CA TYR A 475 9.10 13.64 7.01
C TYR A 475 9.78 12.50 7.75
N VAL A 476 10.95 12.77 8.31
CA VAL A 476 11.57 11.89 9.30
C VAL A 476 11.12 12.35 10.67
N LEU A 477 10.38 11.51 11.40
CA LEU A 477 9.67 11.90 12.61
C LEU A 477 10.60 11.92 13.83
N ASP A 478 10.33 12.86 14.74
CA ASP A 478 11.05 12.97 16.02
C ASP A 478 10.60 11.87 17.00
N ASP A 479 11.46 11.56 17.99
CA ASP A 479 11.11 10.61 19.04
C ASP A 479 9.88 11.09 19.83
N GLY A 480 8.82 10.27 19.83
CA GLY A 480 7.55 10.61 20.49
C GLY A 480 6.62 11.50 19.66
N ALA A 481 6.89 11.68 18.36
CA ALA A 481 5.97 12.28 17.40
C ALA A 481 4.58 11.64 17.46
N THR A 482 3.55 12.48 17.43
CA THR A 482 2.13 12.06 17.46
C THR A 482 1.40 12.38 16.17
N GLU A 483 1.94 13.27 15.34
CA GLU A 483 1.36 13.70 14.07
C GLU A 483 2.31 13.48 12.88
N PRO A 484 1.80 13.39 11.64
CA PRO A 484 2.62 13.10 10.46
C PRO A 484 3.65 14.18 10.11
N ARG A 485 3.51 15.42 10.59
CA ARG A 485 4.47 16.51 10.33
C ARG A 485 5.35 16.82 11.56
N ASP A 486 5.25 16.02 12.64
CA ASP A 486 6.06 16.15 13.86
C ASP A 486 7.49 15.64 13.65
N GLY A 487 8.25 16.33 12.79
CA GLY A 487 9.62 15.97 12.49
C GLY A 487 10.28 16.89 11.48
N THR A 488 11.33 16.38 10.83
CA THR A 488 12.06 17.11 9.80
C THR A 488 11.56 16.74 8.41
N LEU A 489 11.10 17.72 7.64
CA LEU A 489 10.86 17.55 6.20
C LEU A 489 12.17 17.20 5.49
N ALA A 490 12.26 15.98 4.94
CA ALA A 490 13.48 15.43 4.36
C ALA A 490 13.48 15.50 2.82
N ALA A 491 12.32 15.34 2.18
CA ALA A 491 12.18 15.46 0.73
C ALA A 491 10.78 15.98 0.34
N THR A 492 10.72 16.64 -0.82
CA THR A 492 9.48 17.07 -1.45
C THR A 492 9.55 16.76 -2.94
N ALA A 493 8.47 16.25 -3.51
CA ALA A 493 8.27 16.12 -4.95
C ALA A 493 6.91 16.71 -5.34
N THR A 494 6.78 17.16 -6.59
CA THR A 494 5.51 17.68 -7.11
C THR A 494 5.39 17.32 -8.57
N GLU A 495 4.30 16.67 -8.92
CA GLU A 495 3.98 16.27 -10.29
C GLU A 495 2.55 16.65 -10.64
N THR A 496 2.20 16.61 -11.94
CA THR A 496 0.83 16.78 -12.41
C THR A 496 0.52 15.65 -13.37
N TYR A 497 -0.49 14.85 -13.03
CA TYR A 497 -0.86 13.66 -13.79
C TYR A 497 -1.99 13.97 -14.75
N GLU A 498 -1.78 13.63 -16.03
CA GLU A 498 -2.76 13.86 -17.11
C GLU A 498 -4.04 13.04 -16.88
N TYR A 499 -3.89 11.82 -16.39
CA TYR A 499 -4.97 10.88 -16.11
C TYR A 499 -5.03 10.55 -14.62
N GLY A 500 -6.23 10.19 -14.14
CA GLY A 500 -6.35 9.53 -12.85
C GLY A 500 -5.71 8.13 -12.90
N GLY A 501 -5.35 7.55 -11.76
CA GLY A 501 -4.62 6.30 -11.76
C GLY A 501 -3.80 6.06 -10.51
N TYR A 502 -2.86 5.14 -10.62
CA TYR A 502 -1.77 4.97 -9.67
C TYR A 502 -0.50 5.61 -10.22
N HIS A 503 0.22 6.34 -9.38
CA HIS A 503 1.40 7.09 -9.78
C HIS A 503 2.53 6.95 -8.76
N LEU A 504 3.69 6.50 -9.22
CA LEU A 504 4.95 6.50 -8.49
C LEU A 504 5.80 7.69 -8.94
N VAL A 505 6.30 8.47 -7.99
CA VAL A 505 7.25 9.56 -8.22
C VAL A 505 8.58 9.28 -7.55
N HIS A 506 9.66 9.44 -8.31
CA HIS A 506 11.03 9.38 -7.78
C HIS A 506 11.34 10.66 -7.01
N LEU A 507 11.84 10.53 -5.77
CA LEU A 507 12.23 11.67 -4.97
C LEU A 507 13.50 12.33 -5.57
N PRO A 508 13.62 13.66 -5.51
CA PRO A 508 14.82 14.35 -6.02
C PRO A 508 16.09 13.98 -5.24
N GLN A 509 15.94 13.51 -4.01
CA GLN A 509 16.99 12.94 -3.18
C GLN A 509 16.41 11.81 -2.33
N SER A 510 17.16 10.72 -2.17
CA SER A 510 16.75 9.63 -1.30
C SER A 510 16.76 10.07 0.17
N VAL A 511 15.80 9.60 0.94
CA VAL A 511 15.69 9.88 2.38
C VAL A 511 16.20 8.68 3.16
N ILE A 512 17.28 8.86 3.92
CA ILE A 512 17.79 7.82 4.80
C ILE A 512 16.94 7.76 6.06
N VAL A 513 16.44 6.58 6.38
CA VAL A 513 15.70 6.27 7.61
C VAL A 513 16.40 5.12 8.33
N GLU A 514 16.69 5.31 9.61
CA GLU A 514 17.37 4.30 10.41
C GLU A 514 16.39 3.23 10.92
N LYS A 515 16.89 2.03 11.20
CA LYS A 515 16.05 0.95 11.74
C LYS A 515 15.31 1.38 13.01
N GLY A 516 14.00 1.15 13.05
CA GLY A 516 13.08 1.50 14.13
C GLY A 516 12.61 2.95 14.12
N GLN A 517 13.15 3.79 13.23
CA GLN A 517 12.73 5.18 13.09
C GLN A 517 11.40 5.26 12.33
N LYS A 518 10.50 6.11 12.81
CA LYS A 518 9.26 6.44 12.10
C LYS A 518 9.51 7.54 11.07
N TYR A 519 8.83 7.45 9.95
CA TYR A 519 8.78 8.50 8.94
C TYR A 519 7.39 8.54 8.32
N SER A 520 6.99 9.68 7.76
CA SER A 520 5.68 9.83 7.11
C SER A 520 5.83 10.23 5.66
N VAL A 521 4.82 9.87 4.87
CA VAL A 521 4.60 10.39 3.53
C VAL A 521 3.27 11.12 3.54
N VAL A 522 3.30 12.43 3.30
CA VAL A 522 2.13 13.30 3.21
C VAL A 522 1.87 13.61 1.74
N VAL A 523 0.64 13.41 1.28
CA VAL A 523 0.19 13.60 -0.09
C VAL A 523 -0.94 14.62 -0.13
N THR A 524 -0.76 15.65 -0.94
CA THR A 524 -1.77 16.68 -1.23
C THR A 524 -2.14 16.63 -2.70
N GLU A 525 -3.40 16.33 -3.01
CA GLU A 525 -3.94 16.32 -4.37
C GLU A 525 -4.75 17.59 -4.62
N GLU A 526 -4.37 18.39 -5.62
CA GLU A 526 -5.05 19.61 -6.03
C GLU A 526 -5.68 19.45 -7.42
N VAL A 527 -6.99 19.69 -7.52
CA VAL A 527 -7.76 19.67 -8.77
C VAL A 527 -8.37 21.05 -8.99
N VAL A 528 -8.23 21.59 -10.20
CA VAL A 528 -8.83 22.88 -10.57
C VAL A 528 -10.24 22.62 -11.10
N ALA A 529 -11.27 22.95 -10.31
CA ALA A 529 -12.66 22.85 -10.75
C ALA A 529 -12.95 23.82 -11.90
N PRO A 530 -14.00 23.58 -12.72
CA PRO A 530 -14.39 24.49 -13.81
C PRO A 530 -14.67 25.94 -13.39
N SER A 531 -14.99 26.16 -12.11
CA SER A 531 -15.14 27.50 -11.52
C SER A 531 -13.82 28.27 -11.35
N GLY A 532 -12.67 27.59 -11.52
CA GLY A 532 -11.33 28.07 -11.19
C GLY A 532 -10.95 27.88 -9.71
N GLN A 533 -11.83 27.26 -8.90
CA GLN A 533 -11.53 26.94 -7.50
C GLN A 533 -10.63 25.70 -7.42
N ILE A 534 -9.64 25.72 -6.52
CA ILE A 534 -8.87 24.54 -6.16
C ILE A 534 -9.68 23.68 -5.20
N ILE A 535 -9.80 22.41 -5.53
CA ILE A 535 -10.41 21.36 -4.72
C ILE A 535 -9.29 20.39 -4.32
N TYR A 536 -9.26 20.02 -3.04
CA TYR A 536 -8.33 19.05 -2.51
C TYR A 536 -8.99 17.68 -2.47
N SER A 537 -8.41 16.70 -3.15
CA SER A 537 -8.97 15.35 -3.23
C SER A 537 -8.38 14.46 -2.13
N SER A 538 -9.22 13.62 -1.53
CA SER A 538 -8.76 12.55 -0.63
C SER A 538 -9.48 11.26 -0.98
N GLN A 539 -8.74 10.17 -1.15
CA GLN A 539 -9.28 8.87 -1.49
C GLN A 539 -9.42 8.01 -0.24
N ILE A 540 -10.48 7.21 -0.16
CA ILE A 540 -10.63 6.20 0.89
C ILE A 540 -11.21 4.94 0.25
N ASP A 541 -10.52 3.82 0.48
CA ASP A 541 -11.00 2.52 0.04
C ASP A 541 -11.95 1.92 1.05
N SER A 542 -13.01 1.30 0.53
CA SER A 542 -14.04 0.69 1.36
C SER A 542 -14.75 -0.44 0.62
N SER A 543 -15.17 -1.45 1.36
CA SER A 543 -15.91 -2.56 0.78
C SER A 543 -16.81 -3.26 1.81
N ILE A 544 -17.74 -4.05 1.29
CA ILE A 544 -18.70 -4.79 2.12
C ILE A 544 -17.94 -5.85 2.91
N ASN A 545 -18.03 -5.74 4.23
CA ASN A 545 -17.43 -6.70 5.14
C ASN A 545 -18.33 -7.93 5.31
N ARG A 546 -17.86 -8.90 6.10
CA ARG A 546 -18.62 -10.13 6.38
C ARG A 546 -20.01 -9.88 6.93
N LEU A 547 -20.16 -8.97 7.89
CA LEU A 547 -21.46 -8.68 8.52
C LEU A 547 -22.40 -8.00 7.52
N GLY A 548 -21.86 -7.13 6.66
CA GLY A 548 -22.57 -6.58 5.52
C GLY A 548 -23.08 -7.69 4.61
N TRP A 549 -22.22 -8.59 4.16
CA TRP A 549 -22.60 -9.74 3.35
C TRP A 549 -23.72 -10.59 3.98
N GLU A 550 -23.60 -10.88 5.29
CA GLU A 550 -24.61 -11.64 6.05
C GLU A 550 -25.95 -10.90 6.12
N LYS A 551 -25.92 -9.57 6.26
CA LYS A 551 -27.11 -8.72 6.20
C LYS A 551 -27.77 -8.77 4.83
N LEU A 552 -27.01 -8.69 3.75
CA LEU A 552 -27.57 -8.65 2.40
C LEU A 552 -28.33 -9.93 2.10
N ILE A 553 -27.78 -11.08 2.48
CA ILE A 553 -28.43 -12.38 2.27
C ILE A 553 -29.63 -12.56 3.19
N ARG A 554 -29.56 -12.05 4.42
CA ARG A 554 -30.70 -12.05 5.33
C ARG A 554 -31.87 -11.23 4.77
N ASP A 555 -31.58 -10.07 4.19
CA ASP A 555 -32.58 -9.13 3.66
C ASP A 555 -33.05 -9.53 2.25
N GLN A 556 -32.19 -10.15 1.45
CA GLN A 556 -32.41 -10.62 0.07
C GLN A 556 -31.89 -12.07 -0.12
N PRO A 557 -32.65 -13.09 0.33
CA PRO A 557 -32.21 -14.50 0.28
C PRO A 557 -31.88 -15.03 -1.11
N GLU A 558 -32.41 -14.42 -2.16
CA GLU A 558 -32.10 -14.72 -3.57
C GLU A 558 -30.64 -14.45 -3.94
N LEU A 559 -29.93 -13.64 -3.16
CA LEU A 559 -28.51 -13.35 -3.37
C LEU A 559 -27.60 -14.48 -2.83
N LYS A 560 -28.15 -15.43 -2.06
CA LYS A 560 -27.37 -16.56 -1.53
C LYS A 560 -26.80 -17.41 -2.66
N GLY A 561 -25.48 -17.57 -2.69
CA GLY A 561 -24.75 -18.28 -3.75
C GLY A 561 -24.49 -17.43 -5.00
N LEU A 562 -24.95 -16.18 -5.02
CA LEU A 562 -24.60 -15.19 -6.03
C LEU A 562 -23.60 -14.15 -5.48
N LEU A 563 -23.67 -13.82 -4.18
CA LEU A 563 -22.63 -13.04 -3.49
C LEU A 563 -21.50 -13.98 -3.08
N THR A 564 -20.37 -13.90 -3.79
CA THR A 564 -19.28 -14.88 -3.67
C THR A 564 -18.02 -14.30 -3.03
N LYS A 565 -18.05 -13.07 -2.51
CA LYS A 565 -16.96 -12.49 -1.73
C LYS A 565 -17.44 -11.43 -0.73
N HIS A 566 -16.62 -11.18 0.29
CA HIS A 566 -16.63 -9.99 1.13
C HIS A 566 -15.19 -9.54 1.37
N ALA A 567 -14.98 -8.31 1.82
CA ALA A 567 -13.64 -7.81 2.14
C ALA A 567 -13.38 -7.82 3.66
N LEU A 568 -12.11 -7.61 4.01
CA LEU A 568 -11.64 -7.16 5.31
C LEU A 568 -10.59 -6.08 5.02
N GLY A 569 -10.84 -4.85 5.45
CA GLY A 569 -9.85 -3.77 5.48
C GLY A 569 -9.38 -3.54 6.92
N ILE A 570 -8.11 -3.22 7.11
CA ILE A 570 -7.49 -3.11 8.43
C ILE A 570 -6.83 -1.74 8.58
N VAL A 571 -7.55 -0.82 9.22
CA VAL A 571 -6.97 0.45 9.69
C VAL A 571 -6.52 0.29 11.13
N ASN A 572 -5.26 0.58 11.45
CA ASN A 572 -4.78 0.69 12.82
C ASN A 572 -4.48 2.14 13.22
N ARG A 573 -4.42 2.38 14.54
CA ARG A 573 -4.04 3.69 15.09
C ARG A 573 -2.62 4.06 14.68
N GLU A 574 -2.39 5.35 14.50
CA GLU A 574 -1.10 5.95 14.15
C GLU A 574 -0.53 5.55 12.78
N GLU A 575 -1.25 4.79 11.94
CA GLU A 575 -0.78 4.40 10.60
C GLU A 575 -1.15 5.44 9.53
N SER A 576 -2.39 5.95 9.56
CA SER A 576 -2.90 6.88 8.55
C SER A 576 -3.62 8.07 9.17
N PHE A 577 -3.43 9.24 8.56
CA PHE A 577 -3.97 10.49 9.06
C PHE A 577 -4.55 11.34 7.93
N TRP A 578 -5.68 11.97 8.19
CA TRP A 578 -6.24 13.02 7.35
C TRP A 578 -5.87 14.37 7.94
N LEU A 579 -5.18 15.20 7.17
CA LEU A 579 -4.75 16.53 7.56
C LEU A 579 -5.68 17.56 6.95
N LEU A 580 -6.24 18.45 7.77
CA LEU A 580 -7.13 19.52 7.33
C LEU A 580 -6.60 20.86 7.80
N THR A 581 -6.43 21.82 6.90
CA THR A 581 -6.03 23.18 7.27
C THR A 581 -7.21 24.14 7.17
N GLU A 582 -7.67 24.65 8.30
CA GLU A 582 -8.75 25.65 8.40
C GLU A 582 -8.23 26.90 9.13
N ASP A 583 -8.49 28.08 8.56
CA ASP A 583 -8.02 29.37 9.11
C ASP A 583 -6.49 29.48 9.38
N GLY A 584 -5.69 28.64 8.70
CA GLY A 584 -4.23 28.58 8.82
C GLY A 584 -3.71 27.67 9.93
N GLU A 585 -4.60 26.98 10.65
CA GLU A 585 -4.26 25.95 11.63
C GLU A 585 -4.53 24.57 10.99
N GLU A 586 -3.56 23.66 11.09
CA GLU A 586 -3.71 22.28 10.62
C GLU A 586 -4.21 21.39 11.77
N SER A 587 -5.09 20.44 11.46
CA SER A 587 -5.54 19.41 12.38
C SER A 587 -5.28 18.04 11.76
N ALA A 588 -4.57 17.18 12.48
CA ALA A 588 -4.34 15.79 12.09
C ALA A 588 -5.38 14.87 12.74
N VAL A 589 -6.17 14.17 11.93
CA VAL A 589 -7.16 13.20 12.40
C VAL A 589 -6.69 11.79 12.06
N ASP A 590 -6.51 10.95 13.07
CA ASP A 590 -6.20 9.53 12.89
C ASP A 590 -7.37 8.82 12.17
N LEU A 591 -7.07 8.13 11.06
CA LEU A 591 -8.07 7.45 10.25
C LEU A 591 -8.79 6.35 11.03
N PHE A 592 -8.14 5.71 12.00
CA PHE A 592 -8.78 4.73 12.88
C PHE A 592 -9.96 5.33 13.63
N ASP A 593 -9.76 6.50 14.24
CA ASP A 593 -10.80 7.19 15.01
C ASP A 593 -11.92 7.68 14.08
N LEU A 594 -11.56 8.10 12.88
CA LEU A 594 -12.51 8.50 11.86
C LEU A 594 -13.40 7.34 11.40
N VAL A 595 -12.81 6.19 11.09
CA VAL A 595 -13.52 4.95 10.72
C VAL A 595 -14.44 4.51 11.86
N ALA A 596 -13.99 4.60 13.11
CA ALA A 596 -14.82 4.31 14.27
C ALA A 596 -16.04 5.24 14.36
N ASP A 597 -15.86 6.54 14.11
CA ASP A 597 -16.96 7.49 14.09
C ASP A 597 -17.89 7.29 12.87
N ILE A 598 -17.36 6.93 11.68
CA ILE A 598 -18.18 6.55 10.51
C ILE A 598 -19.05 5.34 10.85
N LYS A 599 -18.46 4.26 11.39
CA LYS A 599 -19.19 3.05 11.80
C LYS A 599 -20.23 3.35 12.88
N ALA A 600 -19.89 4.18 13.87
CA ALA A 600 -20.81 4.61 14.93
C ALA A 600 -21.93 5.53 14.41
N SER A 601 -21.68 6.25 13.32
CA SER A 601 -22.68 7.10 12.70
C SER A 601 -23.77 6.29 12.00
N ASN A 602 -23.57 4.97 11.75
CA ASN A 602 -24.52 4.11 11.05
C ASN A 602 -25.83 3.82 11.87
N PRO A 603 -27.02 4.31 11.49
CA PRO A 603 -28.36 4.17 12.07
C PRO A 603 -29.02 2.84 11.89
N ASP A 604 -28.53 1.95 11.03
CA ASP A 604 -28.88 0.53 11.20
C ASP A 604 -28.18 -0.05 12.44
N GLY A 605 -27.13 0.62 12.93
CA GLY A 605 -26.31 0.17 14.06
C GLY A 605 -25.45 -1.06 13.72
N GLU A 606 -25.41 -1.47 12.45
CA GLU A 606 -24.68 -2.64 11.96
C GLU A 606 -23.38 -2.19 11.25
N ASP A 607 -22.26 -2.78 11.65
CA ASP A 607 -20.95 -2.58 11.03
C ASP A 607 -20.87 -3.42 9.74
N THR A 608 -21.15 -2.81 8.59
CA THR A 608 -21.37 -3.53 7.31
C THR A 608 -20.33 -3.23 6.23
N ILE A 609 -19.43 -2.28 6.50
CA ILE A 609 -18.41 -1.80 5.58
C ILE A 609 -17.11 -1.73 6.36
N ASP A 610 -16.05 -2.30 5.78
CA ASP A 610 -14.68 -2.03 6.22
C ASP A 610 -14.03 -1.00 5.30
N TYR A 611 -13.06 -0.30 5.86
CA TYR A 611 -12.26 0.73 5.20
C TYR A 611 -10.81 0.31 5.26
N ASP A 612 -10.01 0.82 4.34
CA ASP A 612 -8.57 0.62 4.29
C ASP A 612 -7.83 1.96 4.45
N ASN A 613 -6.53 1.88 4.71
CA ASN A 613 -5.61 3.00 4.81
C ASN A 613 -5.52 3.76 3.48
N PHE A 614 -4.95 4.97 3.51
CA PHE A 614 -4.75 5.75 2.29
C PHE A 614 -3.80 5.01 1.34
N PRO A 615 -4.05 5.03 0.01
CA PRO A 615 -3.23 4.33 -0.98
C PRO A 615 -1.90 5.05 -1.23
N ILE A 616 -1.12 5.24 -0.17
CA ILE A 616 0.18 5.91 -0.12
C ILE A 616 1.23 4.86 0.23
N LYS A 617 2.25 4.75 -0.62
CA LYS A 617 3.34 3.79 -0.44
C LYS A 617 4.69 4.50 -0.53
N ALA A 618 5.68 3.96 0.18
CA ALA A 618 7.07 4.42 0.09
C ALA A 618 7.95 3.27 -0.39
N TYR A 619 8.76 3.54 -1.42
CA TYR A 619 9.67 2.58 -2.03
C TYR A 619 11.08 2.89 -1.54
N ALA A 620 11.78 1.86 -1.07
CA ALA A 620 13.11 2.02 -0.52
C ALA A 620 14.06 0.88 -0.91
N GLU A 621 15.34 1.19 -0.86
CA GLU A 621 16.43 0.23 -1.00
C GLU A 621 17.12 0.04 0.36
N PRO A 622 17.55 -1.19 0.71
CA PRO A 622 18.40 -1.41 1.87
C PRO A 622 19.64 -0.51 1.78
N ALA A 623 19.83 0.35 2.78
CA ALA A 623 20.96 1.26 2.81
C ALA A 623 22.07 0.63 3.67
N PRO A 624 23.31 0.48 3.14
CA PRO A 624 24.39 -0.08 3.93
C PRO A 624 24.62 0.77 5.18
N GLU A 625 25.01 0.14 6.29
CA GLU A 625 25.45 0.85 7.49
C GLU A 625 26.51 1.90 7.11
N PRO A 626 26.51 3.10 7.72
CA PRO A 626 27.56 4.06 7.50
C PRO A 626 28.92 3.41 7.79
N GLU A 627 29.92 3.63 6.93
CA GLU A 627 31.30 3.31 7.31
C GLU A 627 31.68 4.22 8.48
N TYR A 628 32.37 3.68 9.49
CA TYR A 628 32.80 4.46 10.65
C TYR A 628 34.33 4.58 10.65
N VAL A 629 34.83 5.80 10.80
CA VAL A 629 36.25 6.13 10.91
C VAL A 629 36.59 6.54 12.34
N LYS A 630 37.80 6.17 12.78
CA LYS A 630 38.30 6.60 14.09
C LYS A 630 38.79 8.03 14.02
N GLU A 631 38.16 8.90 14.79
CA GLU A 631 38.62 10.28 14.95
C GLU A 631 38.70 10.69 16.42
N SER A 632 39.28 11.86 16.65
CA SER A 632 39.29 12.53 17.94
C SER A 632 39.01 14.01 17.76
N VAL A 633 38.02 14.52 18.47
CA VAL A 633 37.64 15.93 18.48
C VAL A 633 37.91 16.52 19.85
N SER A 634 38.28 17.80 19.91
CA SER A 634 38.57 18.48 21.17
C SER A 634 38.02 19.88 21.21
N ALA A 635 37.51 20.28 22.36
CA ALA A 635 37.10 21.65 22.64
C ALA A 635 37.62 22.10 24.01
N ALA A 636 37.81 23.40 24.16
CA ALA A 636 38.27 24.00 25.42
C ALA A 636 37.16 24.83 26.05
N PHE A 637 37.04 24.75 27.38
CA PHE A 637 36.11 25.52 28.18
C PHE A 637 36.87 26.36 29.21
N GLY A 638 36.54 27.65 29.30
CA GLY A 638 37.22 28.63 30.16
C GLY A 638 38.39 29.36 29.48
N GLU A 639 39.08 30.23 30.22
CA GLU A 639 40.17 31.07 29.70
C GLU A 639 41.47 30.91 30.51
N GLY A 640 42.62 31.07 29.83
CA GLY A 640 43.93 31.14 30.46
C GLY A 640 44.40 29.80 31.08
N ALA A 641 45.06 29.88 32.23
CA ALA A 641 45.66 28.72 32.91
C ALA A 641 44.63 27.79 33.59
N ASP A 642 43.35 28.17 33.59
CA ASP A 642 42.25 27.40 34.16
C ASP A 642 41.37 26.72 33.10
N ALA A 643 41.67 26.92 31.81
CA ALA A 643 40.94 26.30 30.72
C ALA A 643 41.05 24.77 30.79
N VAL A 644 39.91 24.09 30.63
CA VAL A 644 39.82 22.63 30.56
C VAL A 644 39.61 22.24 29.11
N THR A 645 40.44 21.32 28.60
CA THR A 645 40.22 20.74 27.27
C THR A 645 39.54 19.39 27.42
N VAL A 646 38.39 19.21 26.77
CA VAL A 646 37.74 17.90 26.66
C VAL A 646 38.05 17.35 25.28
N THR A 647 38.54 16.12 25.22
CA THR A 647 38.73 15.38 23.97
C THR A 647 37.80 14.18 23.96
N ALA A 648 37.04 14.01 22.89
CA ALA A 648 36.23 12.83 22.63
C ALA A 648 36.88 12.04 21.48
N ALA A 649 37.17 10.76 21.71
CA ALA A 649 37.73 9.87 20.70
C ALA A 649 36.86 8.62 20.55
N GLY A 650 36.49 8.29 19.31
CA GLY A 650 35.55 7.23 18.99
C GLY A 650 35.51 6.91 17.51
N GLU A 651 34.56 6.06 17.13
CA GLU A 651 34.24 5.75 15.75
C GLU A 651 33.03 6.61 15.33
N PHE A 652 33.20 7.43 14.31
CA PHE A 652 32.17 8.35 13.77
C PHE A 652 31.88 8.02 12.32
N PRO A 653 30.68 8.33 11.79
CA PRO A 653 30.37 8.12 10.39
C PRO A 653 31.39 8.80 9.47
N GLU A 654 31.88 8.07 8.47
CA GLU A 654 32.84 8.58 7.50
C GLU A 654 32.23 9.76 6.72
N GLY A 655 32.98 10.86 6.64
CA GLY A 655 32.55 12.07 5.96
C GLY A 655 31.80 13.08 6.84
N THR A 656 31.44 12.74 8.08
CA THR A 656 30.88 13.70 9.05
C THR A 656 31.98 14.58 9.63
N GLU A 657 31.90 15.90 9.47
CA GLU A 657 32.80 16.83 10.17
C GLU A 657 32.32 17.05 11.61
N VAL A 658 32.89 16.31 12.56
CA VAL A 658 32.46 16.33 13.96
C VAL A 658 33.04 17.52 14.72
N GLU A 659 32.22 18.16 15.57
CA GLU A 659 32.65 19.12 16.59
C GLU A 659 32.16 18.77 17.99
N LEU A 660 32.98 19.10 19.00
CA LEU A 660 32.64 18.96 20.41
C LEU A 660 32.15 20.30 20.95
N LEU A 661 30.95 20.32 21.52
CA LEU A 661 30.33 21.48 22.13
C LEU A 661 30.41 21.35 23.65
N LEU A 662 30.86 22.41 24.32
CA LEU A 662 31.01 22.47 25.78
C LEU A 662 30.27 23.69 26.33
N ALA A 663 29.41 23.47 27.33
CA ALA A 663 28.70 24.54 28.02
C ALA A 663 28.76 24.38 29.55
N ALA A 664 28.57 25.48 30.28
CA ALA A 664 28.39 25.40 31.72
C ALA A 664 27.01 24.81 32.02
N VAL A 665 26.95 23.84 32.93
CA VAL A 665 25.66 23.33 33.44
C VAL A 665 25.00 24.38 34.33
N ASP A 666 23.66 24.35 34.40
CA ASP A 666 22.93 25.13 35.39
C ASP A 666 23.19 24.63 36.83
N LYS A 667 22.73 25.40 37.81
CA LYS A 667 22.93 25.11 39.23
C LYS A 667 22.23 23.84 39.70
N GLU A 668 21.08 23.51 39.13
CA GLU A 668 20.30 22.33 39.51
C GLU A 668 21.01 21.06 39.05
N THR A 669 21.44 21.04 37.78
CA THR A 669 22.25 19.99 37.16
C THR A 669 23.59 19.81 37.89
N ALA A 670 24.29 20.91 38.21
CA ALA A 670 25.52 20.85 39.01
C ALA A 670 25.31 20.20 40.40
N ASN A 671 24.17 20.49 41.06
CA ASN A 671 23.83 19.89 42.35
C ASN A 671 23.46 18.42 42.22
N ALA A 672 22.79 18.03 41.13
CA ALA A 672 22.44 16.64 40.85
C ALA A 672 23.72 15.80 40.65
N LEU A 673 24.64 16.28 39.82
CA LEU A 673 25.97 15.66 39.61
C LEU A 673 26.76 15.53 40.92
N ALA A 674 26.73 16.55 41.78
CA ALA A 674 27.42 16.51 43.07
C ALA A 674 26.84 15.47 44.05
N LYS A 675 25.54 15.15 43.95
CA LYS A 675 24.89 14.14 44.80
C LYS A 675 25.26 12.71 44.41
N LEU A 676 25.60 12.46 43.13
CA LEU A 676 26.00 11.13 42.67
C LEU A 676 27.28 10.68 43.41
N ASP A 677 28.33 11.49 43.36
CA ASP A 677 29.59 11.15 44.06
C ASP A 677 30.57 12.32 44.28
N GLY A 678 30.08 13.55 44.23
CA GLY A 678 30.87 14.77 44.47
C GLY A 678 30.79 15.31 45.90
N THR A 679 29.89 14.78 46.73
CA THR A 679 29.60 15.30 48.07
C THR A 679 30.81 15.12 49.00
N GLY A 680 31.38 16.23 49.49
CA GLY A 680 32.56 16.23 50.34
C GLY A 680 33.91 16.26 49.58
N LYS A 681 33.88 16.14 48.25
CA LYS A 681 35.06 16.28 47.36
C LYS A 681 35.11 17.68 46.76
N LYS A 682 36.28 18.13 46.29
CA LYS A 682 36.43 19.42 45.60
C LYS A 682 35.86 19.29 44.18
N GLN A 683 34.89 20.13 43.83
CA GLN A 683 34.44 20.26 42.44
C GLN A 683 35.55 20.89 41.60
N ILE A 684 35.95 20.20 40.53
CA ILE A 684 36.98 20.66 39.58
C ILE A 684 36.31 21.31 38.38
N LEU A 685 35.29 20.65 37.79
CA LEU A 685 34.46 21.20 36.71
C LEU A 685 33.06 20.57 36.73
N ALA A 686 32.10 21.25 36.10
CA ALA A 686 30.85 20.65 35.67
C ALA A 686 30.44 21.26 34.32
N LEU A 687 30.31 20.43 33.29
CA LEU A 687 30.09 20.84 31.91
C LEU A 687 29.02 19.99 31.26
N ASP A 688 28.21 20.62 30.43
CA ASP A 688 27.44 19.92 29.42
C ASP A 688 28.34 19.63 28.22
N VAL A 689 28.32 18.39 27.74
CA VAL A 689 29.19 17.90 26.68
C VAL A 689 28.30 17.32 25.60
N ALA A 690 28.40 17.84 24.38
CA ALA A 690 27.64 17.37 23.23
C ALA A 690 28.54 17.23 22.00
N LEU A 691 28.10 16.42 21.03
CA LEU A 691 28.71 16.32 19.70
C LEU A 691 27.71 16.80 18.66
N SER A 692 28.21 17.53 17.68
CA SER A 692 27.42 18.05 16.57
C SER A 692 28.18 17.90 15.26
N ASP A 693 27.47 17.77 14.15
CA ASP A 693 28.02 17.87 12.82
C ASP A 693 28.19 19.36 12.50
N LYS A 694 29.40 19.80 12.15
CA LYS A 694 29.69 21.21 11.86
C LYS A 694 28.83 21.79 10.74
N ASN A 695 28.47 20.97 9.76
CA ASN A 695 27.73 21.39 8.58
C ASN A 695 26.23 21.46 8.86
N THR A 696 25.67 20.43 9.51
CA THR A 696 24.21 20.33 9.71
C THR A 696 23.74 20.84 11.07
N GLN A 697 24.66 21.00 12.03
CA GLN A 697 24.39 21.35 13.42
C GLN A 697 23.49 20.33 14.16
N LYS A 698 23.34 19.12 13.59
CA LYS A 698 22.60 18.01 14.21
C LYS A 698 23.50 17.17 15.13
N PRO A 699 22.94 16.50 16.15
CA PRO A 699 23.69 15.56 16.98
C PRO A 699 24.36 14.46 16.15
N VAL A 700 25.59 14.09 16.50
CA VAL A 700 26.33 13.03 15.81
C VAL A 700 26.24 11.73 16.59
N ASN A 701 25.74 10.69 15.93
CA ASN A 701 25.81 9.33 16.42
C ASN A 701 27.25 8.79 16.32
N PHE A 702 27.63 7.94 17.27
CA PHE A 702 28.94 7.31 17.32
C PHE A 702 28.79 5.82 17.59
N LYS A 703 29.75 5.03 17.11
CA LYS A 703 29.72 3.58 17.25
C LYS A 703 30.50 3.13 18.47
N GLY A 704 29.83 2.37 19.36
CA GLY A 704 30.41 1.87 20.60
C GLY A 704 30.66 2.96 21.63
N ALA A 705 31.61 2.73 22.56
CA ALA A 705 31.91 3.68 23.63
C ALA A 705 32.84 4.80 23.15
N LEU A 706 32.51 6.05 23.51
CA LEU A 706 33.41 7.20 23.40
C LEU A 706 34.42 7.20 24.53
N THR A 707 35.69 7.46 24.20
CA THR A 707 36.70 7.80 25.21
C THR A 707 36.71 9.30 25.42
N LEU A 708 36.24 9.75 26.59
CA LEU A 708 36.34 11.15 27.00
C LEU A 708 37.59 11.37 27.85
N THR A 709 38.37 12.37 27.47
CA THR A 709 39.55 12.83 28.20
C THR A 709 39.32 14.25 28.66
N PHE A 710 39.23 14.45 29.98
CA PHE A 710 39.17 15.74 30.64
C PHE A 710 40.58 16.17 31.03
N ASP A 711 41.18 17.08 30.27
CA ASP A 711 42.44 17.73 30.64
C ASP A 711 42.15 18.87 31.64
N ILE A 712 42.30 18.54 32.92
CA ILE A 712 41.97 19.42 34.06
C ILE A 712 43.21 20.14 34.62
N GLY A 713 44.38 19.86 34.03
CA GLY A 713 45.65 20.49 34.33
C GLY A 713 46.51 19.73 35.35
N THR A 714 47.83 19.82 35.17
CA THR A 714 48.87 19.14 35.96
C THR A 714 48.92 19.52 37.45
N ARG A 715 48.21 20.58 37.85
CA ARG A 715 48.00 20.91 39.28
C ARG A 715 47.23 19.83 40.05
N TYR A 716 46.49 18.98 39.35
CA TYR A 716 45.73 17.85 39.91
C TYR A 716 46.45 16.51 39.68
N GLU A 717 47.71 16.52 39.24
CA GLU A 717 48.46 15.29 38.99
C GLU A 717 48.45 14.36 40.23
N GLY A 718 48.13 13.08 39.98
CA GLY A 718 48.04 12.06 41.02
C GLY A 718 46.83 12.18 41.94
N TRP A 719 45.90 13.12 41.74
CA TRP A 719 44.62 13.13 42.46
C TRP A 719 43.77 11.94 42.04
N ALA A 720 42.99 11.39 42.98
CA ALA A 720 41.89 10.47 42.67
C ALA A 720 40.64 11.31 42.42
N VAL A 721 40.11 11.26 41.20
CA VAL A 721 38.91 11.98 40.80
C VAL A 721 37.78 11.02 40.48
N ASN A 722 36.56 11.46 40.75
CA ASN A 722 35.35 10.84 40.28
C ASN A 722 34.80 11.67 39.13
N VAL A 723 34.37 10.99 38.08
CA VAL A 723 33.62 11.60 36.98
C VAL A 723 32.19 11.09 37.10
N ALA A 724 31.28 11.98 37.49
CA ALA A 724 29.85 11.70 37.58
C ALA A 724 29.17 12.22 36.31
N HIS A 725 28.20 11.47 35.80
CA HIS A 725 27.38 11.93 34.68
C HIS A 725 25.97 11.39 34.79
N GLN A 726 25.01 12.13 34.23
CA GLN A 726 23.59 11.82 34.38
C GLN A 726 22.89 11.88 33.02
N PRO A 727 22.84 10.74 32.31
CA PRO A 727 22.09 10.64 31.05
C PRO A 727 20.58 10.81 31.30
N VAL A 728 19.86 11.38 30.33
CA VAL A 728 18.41 11.57 30.43
C VAL A 728 17.71 10.21 30.49
N GLY A 729 16.80 10.04 31.46
CA GLY A 729 15.98 8.82 31.58
C GLY A 729 16.67 7.60 32.21
N VAL A 730 17.92 7.71 32.65
CA VAL A 730 18.71 6.60 33.22
C VAL A 730 19.24 6.97 34.62
N GLU A 731 19.53 5.97 35.45
CA GLU A 731 20.19 6.21 36.74
C GLU A 731 21.60 6.76 36.50
N GLY A 732 21.99 7.83 37.21
CA GLY A 732 23.27 8.48 37.00
C GLY A 732 24.45 7.55 37.31
N GLU A 733 25.48 7.59 36.47
CA GLU A 733 26.67 6.76 36.60
C GLU A 733 27.84 7.57 37.19
N THR A 734 28.75 6.88 37.89
CA THR A 734 29.98 7.49 38.39
C THR A 734 31.17 6.57 38.14
N PHE A 735 32.16 7.11 37.42
CA PHE A 735 33.48 6.52 37.28
C PHE A 735 34.33 6.95 38.49
N ARG A 736 34.69 6.00 39.35
CA ARG A 736 35.35 6.26 40.64
C ARG A 736 36.85 6.07 40.58
N ASP A 737 37.56 6.78 41.45
CA ASP A 737 39.00 6.60 41.72
C ASP A 737 39.89 6.68 40.47
N ILE A 738 39.53 7.56 39.52
CA ILE A 738 40.34 7.82 38.33
C ILE A 738 41.56 8.61 38.76
N VAL A 739 42.74 8.01 38.58
CA VAL A 739 44.00 8.70 38.87
C VAL A 739 44.30 9.67 37.73
N VAL A 740 44.46 10.94 38.07
CA VAL A 740 44.87 11.98 37.12
C VAL A 740 46.32 11.75 36.72
N ALA A 741 46.54 11.52 35.42
CA ALA A 741 47.86 11.30 34.84
C ALA A 741 48.09 12.27 33.67
N ASP A 742 49.25 12.92 33.64
CA ASP A 742 49.57 14.00 32.70
C ASP A 742 48.50 15.12 32.67
N GLY A 743 47.91 15.43 33.83
CA GLY A 743 46.82 16.40 33.98
C GLY A 743 45.44 15.91 33.51
N LYS A 744 45.30 14.65 33.11
CA LYS A 744 44.09 14.13 32.43
C LYS A 744 43.34 13.10 33.26
N ALA A 745 42.01 13.19 33.23
CA ALA A 745 41.09 12.15 33.69
C ALA A 745 40.39 11.55 32.47
N VAL A 746 40.44 10.22 32.32
CA VAL A 746 39.93 9.51 31.14
C VAL A 746 38.81 8.56 31.55
N VAL A 747 37.69 8.62 30.83
CA VAL A 747 36.54 7.72 31.01
C VAL A 747 36.04 7.20 29.67
N LYS A 748 35.34 6.07 29.70
CA LYS A 748 34.61 5.54 28.55
C LYS A 748 33.13 5.64 28.82
N VAL A 749 32.39 6.20 27.87
CA VAL A 749 30.96 6.49 28.02
C VAL A 749 30.22 6.00 26.79
N ASP A 750 29.01 5.50 27.00
CA ASP A 750 28.12 5.07 25.91
C ASP A 750 27.13 6.18 25.51
N SER A 751 27.10 7.29 26.25
CA SER A 751 26.28 8.47 25.96
C SER A 751 26.96 9.75 26.46
N LEU A 752 26.61 10.87 25.82
CA LEU A 752 27.00 12.20 26.26
C LEU A 752 25.88 12.83 27.09
N SER A 753 26.27 13.54 28.13
CA SER A 753 25.38 14.17 29.10
C SER A 753 26.14 15.26 29.83
N PRO A 754 25.51 15.99 30.75
CA PRO A 754 26.24 16.74 31.76
C PRO A 754 27.24 15.85 32.53
N PHE A 755 28.48 16.30 32.65
CA PHE A 755 29.56 15.65 33.39
C PHE A 755 30.07 16.56 34.51
N GLY A 756 30.36 15.97 35.67
CA GLY A 756 31.01 16.63 36.80
C GLY A 756 32.28 15.88 37.22
N VAL A 757 33.40 16.60 37.35
CA VAL A 757 34.66 16.03 37.85
C VAL A 757 34.92 16.53 39.26
N TYR A 758 35.05 15.60 40.20
CA TYR A 758 35.20 15.88 41.63
C TYR A 758 36.40 15.12 42.18
N GLY A 759 37.30 15.82 42.89
CA GLY A 759 38.56 15.23 43.32
C GLY A 759 38.91 15.51 44.77
N GLU A 760 39.76 14.65 45.31
CA GLU A 760 40.50 14.87 46.54
C GLU A 760 41.96 14.44 46.35
N ALA A 761 42.87 15.08 47.07
CA ALA A 761 44.29 14.80 46.93
C ALA A 761 44.60 13.36 47.37
N ALA A 762 45.45 12.66 46.63
CA ALA A 762 45.86 11.31 46.99
C ALA A 762 46.50 11.25 48.38
N ALA A 763 46.17 10.20 49.14
CA ALA A 763 46.88 9.90 50.38
C ALA A 763 48.36 9.58 50.06
N PRO A 764 49.33 10.02 50.89
CA PRO A 764 50.75 9.77 50.64
C PRO A 764 51.02 8.27 50.51
N ALA A 765 51.69 7.88 49.42
CA ALA A 765 51.92 6.49 49.07
C ALA A 765 52.63 5.71 50.20
N PRO A 766 52.16 4.51 50.58
CA PRO A 766 52.92 3.63 51.47
C PRO A 766 54.18 3.10 50.75
N GLU A 767 55.27 3.00 51.52
CA GLU A 767 56.60 2.58 51.08
C GLU A 767 56.57 1.18 50.42
N PRO A 768 57.30 0.95 49.30
CA PRO A 768 57.13 -0.25 48.48
C PRO A 768 57.57 -1.53 49.23
N ALA A 769 56.67 -2.51 49.29
CA ALA A 769 56.95 -3.87 49.76
C ALA A 769 57.61 -4.73 48.65
N PRO A 770 58.46 -5.71 49.02
CA PRO A 770 59.33 -6.40 48.08
C PRO A 770 58.61 -7.37 47.13
N THR A 771 59.18 -7.49 45.93
CA THR A 771 58.72 -8.29 44.79
C THR A 771 58.64 -9.80 45.09
N PRO A 772 57.52 -10.48 44.77
CA PRO A 772 57.45 -11.94 44.74
C PRO A 772 57.81 -12.53 43.36
N ALA A 773 58.36 -13.75 43.39
CA ALA A 773 58.83 -14.55 42.25
C ALA A 773 57.67 -15.08 41.35
N PRO A 774 57.96 -15.48 40.08
CA PRO A 774 56.93 -15.83 39.10
C PRO A 774 56.60 -17.33 39.07
N GLU A 775 55.35 -17.67 38.74
CA GLU A 775 54.87 -18.87 37.98
C GLU A 775 53.32 -19.00 38.09
N PRO A 776 52.61 -19.83 37.29
CA PRO A 776 52.86 -20.38 35.95
C PRO A 776 51.66 -20.17 34.98
N LYS A 777 51.86 -20.60 33.72
CA LYS A 777 50.97 -20.46 32.54
C LYS A 777 49.81 -21.48 32.53
N PRO A 778 48.55 -21.11 32.16
CA PRO A 778 47.49 -22.08 31.92
C PRO A 778 47.42 -22.58 30.45
N ASN A 779 46.96 -23.82 30.32
CA ASN A 779 46.83 -24.67 29.13
C ASN A 779 45.46 -24.46 28.42
N PRO A 780 45.29 -24.77 27.12
CA PRO A 780 44.06 -24.52 26.37
C PRO A 780 43.07 -25.71 26.44
N THR A 781 41.78 -25.43 26.20
CA THR A 781 40.67 -26.41 26.15
C THR A 781 39.90 -26.24 24.81
N PRO A 782 39.33 -27.33 24.22
CA PRO A 782 39.28 -27.55 22.76
C PRO A 782 37.95 -27.27 22.03
N ALA A 783 38.05 -27.39 20.71
CA ALA A 783 37.10 -27.15 19.62
C ALA A 783 35.92 -28.18 19.52
N PRO A 784 34.88 -27.92 18.69
CA PRO A 784 33.54 -28.50 18.80
C PRO A 784 33.34 -29.84 18.05
N SER A 785 32.27 -30.55 18.39
CA SER A 785 31.82 -31.81 17.75
C SER A 785 30.56 -31.58 16.89
N PRO A 786 30.43 -32.24 15.72
CA PRO A 786 29.34 -32.03 14.76
C PRO A 786 28.10 -32.90 15.04
N ALA A 787 26.94 -32.47 14.52
CA ALA A 787 25.68 -33.22 14.47
C ALA A 787 25.31 -33.59 13.00
N PRO A 788 24.61 -34.72 12.76
CA PRO A 788 24.48 -35.33 11.43
C PRO A 788 23.21 -34.97 10.64
N THR A 789 23.30 -35.15 9.31
CA THR A 789 22.29 -34.98 8.24
C THR A 789 21.35 -36.21 8.05
N PRO A 790 20.28 -36.13 7.21
CA PRO A 790 18.99 -36.83 7.36
C PRO A 790 18.71 -37.94 6.32
N SER A 791 17.55 -38.61 6.40
CA SER A 791 16.88 -39.41 5.34
C SER A 791 15.55 -40.05 5.83
N PRO A 792 14.65 -40.61 4.97
CA PRO A 792 13.86 -39.98 3.90
C PRO A 792 12.37 -40.43 3.91
N ALA A 793 11.62 -40.00 2.88
CA ALA A 793 10.17 -40.05 2.62
C ALA A 793 9.45 -41.42 2.56
N SER A 794 8.10 -41.37 2.59
CA SER A 794 7.21 -42.34 1.92
C SER A 794 5.79 -41.81 1.63
N SER A 795 5.33 -41.92 0.38
CA SER A 795 3.93 -41.93 -0.14
C SER A 795 3.55 -43.42 -0.42
N PRO A 796 2.28 -43.94 -0.55
CA PRO A 796 1.27 -43.52 -1.56
C PRO A 796 -0.27 -43.82 -1.35
N ALA A 797 -1.12 -43.08 -2.10
CA ALA A 797 -2.32 -43.45 -2.93
C ALA A 797 -3.59 -44.19 -2.37
N PRO A 798 -4.68 -44.42 -3.17
CA PRO A 798 -5.72 -43.49 -3.69
C PRO A 798 -7.19 -44.02 -3.49
N ALA A 799 -8.26 -43.23 -3.78
CA ALA A 799 -9.56 -43.74 -4.33
C ALA A 799 -10.70 -42.69 -4.60
N SER A 800 -11.09 -42.60 -5.89
CA SER A 800 -12.44 -42.54 -6.53
C SER A 800 -13.59 -41.58 -6.08
N VAL A 801 -13.78 -40.52 -6.88
CA VAL A 801 -14.94 -40.06 -7.71
C VAL A 801 -16.39 -40.27 -7.24
N LYS A 802 -17.17 -39.17 -7.24
CA LYS A 802 -18.51 -39.06 -7.87
C LYS A 802 -18.87 -37.61 -8.21
N SER A 803 -18.97 -37.34 -9.52
CA SER A 803 -19.50 -36.12 -10.14
C SER A 803 -21.02 -36.00 -9.99
N THR A 804 -21.51 -34.78 -9.79
CA THR A 804 -22.62 -34.19 -10.57
C THR A 804 -22.89 -32.75 -10.09
N LYS A 805 -22.80 -31.76 -10.98
CA LYS A 805 -23.89 -30.81 -11.33
C LYS A 805 -23.38 -29.70 -12.25
N LYS A 806 -24.28 -29.26 -13.13
CA LYS A 806 -24.16 -28.10 -14.02
C LYS A 806 -24.44 -26.84 -13.21
N THR A 807 -23.58 -25.83 -13.32
CA THR A 807 -23.73 -24.51 -12.70
C THR A 807 -23.64 -23.43 -13.80
N PRO A 808 -24.36 -22.31 -13.70
CA PRO A 808 -24.56 -21.34 -14.79
C PRO A 808 -23.33 -20.45 -15.03
N LEU A 809 -23.24 -19.89 -16.24
CA LEU A 809 -22.20 -18.94 -16.69
C LEU A 809 -22.02 -17.76 -15.72
N ALA A 810 -20.77 -17.48 -15.34
CA ALA A 810 -20.38 -16.21 -14.73
C ALA A 810 -20.23 -15.12 -15.82
N ALA A 811 -20.80 -13.95 -15.55
CA ALA A 811 -20.62 -12.75 -16.36
C ALA A 811 -19.39 -12.00 -15.84
N THR A 812 -18.45 -11.63 -16.69
CA THR A 812 -17.18 -10.97 -16.30
C THR A 812 -17.30 -9.44 -16.18
N GLY A 813 -18.49 -8.97 -15.83
CA GLY A 813 -18.72 -7.65 -15.27
C GLY A 813 -19.68 -7.83 -14.13
N ASP A 814 -19.24 -7.58 -12.91
CA ASP A 814 -19.92 -7.98 -11.67
C ASP A 814 -21.40 -7.54 -11.61
N PRO A 815 -22.38 -8.35 -12.07
CA PRO A 815 -23.78 -7.98 -12.01
C PRO A 815 -24.31 -8.19 -10.58
N LEU A 816 -23.46 -8.71 -9.69
CA LEU A 816 -23.78 -9.11 -8.33
C LEU A 816 -23.08 -8.28 -7.27
N GLY A 817 -21.98 -7.63 -7.60
CA GLY A 817 -21.52 -6.36 -7.04
C GLY A 817 -22.61 -5.31 -7.19
N LEU A 818 -23.36 -5.36 -8.32
CA LEU A 818 -24.62 -4.64 -8.47
C LEU A 818 -25.61 -5.01 -7.35
N ALA A 819 -25.88 -6.28 -7.07
CA ALA A 819 -26.82 -6.65 -6.00
C ALA A 819 -26.26 -6.48 -4.56
N LEU A 820 -24.95 -6.64 -4.37
CA LEU A 820 -24.22 -6.37 -3.13
C LEU A 820 -24.24 -4.88 -2.80
N ALA A 821 -24.09 -3.99 -3.77
CA ALA A 821 -24.22 -2.56 -3.52
C ALA A 821 -25.67 -2.08 -3.41
N VAL A 822 -26.67 -2.83 -3.92
CA VAL A 822 -28.08 -2.58 -3.53
C VAL A 822 -28.24 -2.72 -2.02
N ALA A 823 -27.60 -3.71 -1.39
CA ALA A 823 -27.85 -4.01 0.01
C ALA A 823 -26.76 -3.47 0.97
N GLY A 824 -25.53 -3.23 0.50
CA GLY A 824 -24.50 -2.42 1.18
C GLY A 824 -24.84 -0.93 1.13
N GLY A 825 -25.36 -0.47 -0.02
CA GLY A 825 -26.06 0.80 -0.13
C GLY A 825 -27.25 0.87 0.82
N ALA A 826 -28.01 -0.21 1.02
CA ALA A 826 -29.11 -0.27 2.00
C ALA A 826 -28.65 -0.19 3.47
N ALA A 827 -27.44 -0.62 3.79
CA ALA A 827 -26.88 -0.53 5.15
C ALA A 827 -26.22 0.83 5.43
N ALA A 828 -25.61 1.46 4.40
CA ALA A 828 -25.21 2.87 4.43
C ALA A 828 -26.41 3.83 4.29
N LEU A 829 -27.57 3.35 3.79
CA LEU A 829 -28.81 4.12 3.62
C LEU A 829 -29.45 4.47 4.96
N SER A 830 -29.25 3.66 5.98
CA SER A 830 -29.66 4.08 7.30
C SER A 830 -28.71 5.16 7.81
N ALA A 831 -27.42 5.20 7.40
CA ALA A 831 -26.28 5.97 7.96
C ALA A 831 -26.59 7.43 8.38
N CYS A 832 -27.41 8.08 7.56
CA CYS A 832 -27.40 9.53 7.47
C CYS A 832 -28.55 10.23 8.21
N ALA A 833 -29.45 9.50 8.90
CA ALA A 833 -30.65 10.13 9.45
C ALA A 833 -30.46 10.95 10.75
N CYS A 834 -29.31 10.88 11.47
CA CYS A 834 -29.23 11.46 12.83
C CYS A 834 -27.88 12.06 13.30
N ALA A 835 -26.85 12.23 12.45
CA ALA A 835 -25.54 12.76 12.89
C ALA A 835 -25.59 14.17 13.52
N VAL A 836 -26.56 15.02 13.11
CA VAL A 836 -26.80 16.34 13.73
C VAL A 836 -27.30 16.25 15.19
N VAL A 837 -27.79 15.09 15.62
CA VAL A 837 -28.30 14.85 16.99
C VAL A 837 -27.18 14.39 17.93
N VAL A 838 -26.18 13.63 17.44
CA VAL A 838 -25.10 13.09 18.27
C VAL A 838 -24.04 14.15 18.61
N VAL A 839 -23.68 15.03 17.68
CA VAL A 839 -22.79 16.19 17.95
C VAL A 839 -23.44 17.15 18.96
N ARG A 840 -24.77 17.34 18.89
CA ARG A 840 -25.52 18.09 19.91
C ARG A 840 -25.59 17.38 21.27
N MET A 841 -25.46 16.06 21.32
CA MET A 841 -25.44 15.29 22.58
C MET A 841 -24.06 15.24 23.22
N ARG A 842 -22.96 15.18 22.44
CA ARG A 842 -21.58 15.26 22.97
C ARG A 842 -21.30 16.65 23.56
N ARG A 843 -21.73 17.74 22.90
CA ARG A 843 -21.61 19.12 23.44
C ARG A 843 -22.38 19.31 24.75
N ARG A 844 -23.59 18.75 24.85
CA ARG A 844 -24.43 18.84 26.06
C ARG A 844 -23.88 18.05 27.26
N ARG A 845 -23.18 16.93 27.03
CA ARG A 845 -22.49 16.16 28.09
C ARG A 845 -21.19 16.83 28.57
N SER A 846 -20.50 17.58 27.71
CA SER A 846 -19.33 18.37 28.13
C SER A 846 -19.72 19.56 29.01
N GLU A 847 -20.88 20.18 28.72
CA GLU A 847 -21.41 21.30 29.51
C GLU A 847 -22.03 20.85 30.84
N GLU A 848 -22.65 19.66 30.91
CA GLU A 848 -23.21 19.09 32.16
C GLU A 848 -22.17 18.49 33.11
N ASN A 849 -20.92 18.26 32.67
CA ASN A 849 -19.82 17.81 33.52
C ASN A 849 -18.89 18.95 33.99
N ALA A 850 -19.17 20.19 33.58
CA ALA A 850 -18.45 21.40 33.95
C ALA A 850 -19.23 22.32 34.93
N GLU A 851 -20.44 21.93 35.34
CA GLU A 851 -21.18 22.47 36.51
C GLU A 851 -21.13 21.50 37.69
#